data_AF-A0A7C3M0F3-F1
#
_entry.id   AF-A0A7C3M0F3-F1
#
_cell.length_a   1.000
_cell.length_b   1.000
_cell.length_c   1.000
_cell.angle_alpha   90.00
_cell.angle_beta   90.00
_cell.angle_gamma   90.00
#
_symmetry.space_group_name_H-M   'P 1'
#
loop_
_entity.id
_entity.type
_entity.pdbx_description
1 polymer ?
#
loop_
_entity_poly.entity_id
_entity_poly.type
_entity_poly.pdbx_seq_one_letter_code
_entity_poly.pdbx_strand_id
1 'polypeptide(L)'
;MGGQRRTRSDSLFARLRRAVWHAARDYALTARSEKAGLETLKGLVHSGPLCWLGLAVLLMELVSAAYLASQGQRYPLISAQIGEGRHVLVPFPVLYLSIFFLACGWAYLLTGAAGRGPALYVFVAIYTAFYGLIIGINLVGSPWRAIVAMWLLFLGSRVAFSRASRWRWLWLLPLALVVSVEGSPSLPIPGPWNVLVWWAISLGVVAGVLPLRGRAPNPAIAFAVSGVLLAIFYALTIWLTPADELLIYAAVSFENLLGFLGLFWYWLGLDVLNDARNLAGWLMRVFGTFLSPRILKVAAFSLWALWCVFACWLVCDLPPGVEVVLKGSHVGEALLRASAVLKSRLYVDPRTPFVRAVTYSLYATLGLMLIAFILLGLRRLSAQRVMGFLMLSLAGFVAIWGTLGLESAMVSAREEVGGFWPMLILLGGIFWQVLKVSSDLVVGGRGRPLLFLGFLLILGGISLLELWADRVWFRLQLSANMLIGLVYLGIPYVLYLAFYKWRRYTPIAPAELLLLFALGMLSAIPALLVKEAFFVPLLWLGIVLGTVWRSGAWDDPWDGVVYLTTLALGFVVFYSKPIQLPLAYLMHFPKLLELSRRYLAAMILPWDARWWWLLLSAVGAATIQGYLFFRAHRLRGRERWLLVLWGTALAGALLALVSFLFVGVW
;
A
#
# COMPACT_ATOMS: atom_id res chain seq x y z
N MET A 1 -61.01 42.05 10.61
CA MET A 1 -59.98 42.69 11.46
C MET A 1 -59.44 41.60 12.39
N GLY A 2 -58.34 40.91 12.08
CA GLY A 2 -56.95 41.37 12.24
C GLY A 2 -56.48 40.98 13.66
N GLY A 3 -55.40 40.25 13.92
CA GLY A 3 -54.34 39.66 13.11
C GLY A 3 -53.38 38.91 14.05
N GLN A 4 -52.82 37.81 13.55
CA GLN A 4 -51.62 37.08 13.97
C GLN A 4 -50.90 37.41 15.30
N ARG A 5 -50.62 36.36 16.07
CA ARG A 5 -49.27 36.13 16.61
C ARG A 5 -48.78 34.72 16.25
N ARG A 6 -48.15 34.64 15.07
CA ARG A 6 -47.19 33.58 14.74
C ARG A 6 -45.92 33.84 15.56
N THR A 7 -45.64 33.02 16.57
CA THR A 7 -44.34 33.04 17.24
C THR A 7 -43.33 32.22 16.44
N ARG A 8 -42.42 32.99 15.82
CA ARG A 8 -41.03 32.70 15.44
C ARG A 8 -40.77 31.40 14.67
N SER A 9 -40.64 31.59 13.36
CA SER A 9 -39.68 30.82 12.56
C SER A 9 -38.31 30.92 13.22
N ASP A 10 -37.86 29.86 13.89
CA ASP A 10 -36.43 29.60 13.97
C ASP A 10 -35.92 29.61 12.53
N SER A 11 -35.10 30.61 12.19
CA SER A 11 -34.56 30.72 10.84
C SER A 11 -33.90 29.39 10.48
N LEU A 12 -34.08 28.95 9.25
CA LEU A 12 -33.48 27.71 8.73
C LEU A 12 -31.99 27.63 9.09
N PHE A 13 -31.33 28.79 9.10
CA PHE A 13 -29.97 29.05 9.59
C PHE A 13 -29.71 28.71 11.07
N ALA A 14 -30.61 29.06 12.00
CA ALA A 14 -30.47 28.76 13.43
C ALA A 14 -30.66 27.26 13.73
N ARG A 15 -31.51 26.57 12.95
CA ARG A 15 -31.61 25.11 12.96
C ARG A 15 -30.37 24.45 12.36
N LEU A 16 -29.86 25.00 11.24
CA LEU A 16 -28.63 24.54 10.60
C LEU A 16 -27.41 24.69 11.52
N ARG A 17 -27.26 25.83 12.20
CA ARG A 17 -26.17 26.08 13.14
C ARG A 17 -26.21 25.14 14.33
N ARG A 18 -27.40 24.92 14.93
CA ARG A 18 -27.56 23.99 16.05
C ARG A 18 -27.31 22.54 15.62
N ALA A 19 -27.82 22.14 14.45
CA ALA A 19 -27.58 20.79 13.92
C ALA A 19 -26.11 20.57 13.56
N VAL A 20 -25.44 21.55 12.93
CA VAL A 20 -23.99 21.49 12.63
C VAL A 20 -23.17 21.48 13.91
N TRP A 21 -23.51 22.28 14.92
CA TRP A 21 -22.79 22.32 16.19
C TRP A 21 -22.95 21.02 16.99
N HIS A 22 -24.17 20.51 17.13
CA HIS A 22 -24.40 19.21 17.77
C HIS A 22 -23.77 18.07 16.96
N ALA A 23 -23.81 18.11 15.63
CA ALA A 23 -23.21 17.09 14.77
C ALA A 23 -21.68 17.16 14.72
N ALA A 24 -21.07 18.34 14.85
CA ALA A 24 -19.61 18.52 14.96
C ALA A 24 -19.12 18.06 16.34
N ARG A 25 -19.88 18.36 17.39
CA ARG A 25 -19.64 17.84 18.75
C ARG A 25 -19.78 16.32 18.80
N ASP A 26 -20.82 15.75 18.18
CA ASP A 26 -20.99 14.31 18.07
C ASP A 26 -19.90 13.68 17.20
N TYR A 27 -19.46 14.32 16.11
CA TYR A 27 -18.33 13.84 15.30
C TYR A 27 -17.02 13.85 16.12
N ALA A 28 -16.74 14.90 16.88
CA ALA A 28 -15.58 14.96 17.77
C ALA A 28 -15.63 13.91 18.89
N LEU A 29 -16.83 13.60 19.41
CA LEU A 29 -17.04 12.55 20.42
C LEU A 29 -17.11 11.12 19.82
N THR A 30 -17.41 10.99 18.54
CA THR A 30 -17.48 9.71 17.79
C THR A 30 -16.29 9.45 16.89
N ALA A 31 -15.30 10.34 16.85
CA ALA A 31 -13.99 10.16 16.21
C ALA A 31 -13.20 9.06 16.95
N ARG A 32 -13.66 7.82 16.80
CA ARG A 32 -13.06 6.61 17.37
C ARG A 32 -11.59 6.47 16.96
N SER A 33 -11.20 7.01 15.80
CA SER A 33 -9.83 6.96 15.27
C SER A 33 -8.84 7.78 16.10
N GLU A 34 -9.15 9.02 16.48
CA GLU A 34 -8.28 9.84 17.34
C GLU A 34 -8.13 9.24 18.75
N LYS A 35 -9.23 8.73 19.30
CA LYS A 35 -9.23 8.01 20.58
C LYS A 35 -8.40 6.74 20.50
N ALA A 36 -8.49 6.00 19.39
CA ALA A 36 -7.69 4.80 19.14
C ALA A 36 -6.19 5.13 19.11
N GLY A 37 -5.77 6.24 18.49
CA GLY A 37 -4.36 6.66 18.49
C GLY A 37 -3.79 6.92 19.89
N LEU A 38 -4.57 7.60 20.73
CA LEU A 38 -4.20 7.83 22.14
C LEU A 38 -4.21 6.54 22.98
N GLU A 39 -5.15 5.64 22.73
CA GLU A 39 -5.21 4.32 23.38
C GLU A 39 -4.03 3.44 22.97
N THR A 40 -3.62 3.46 21.70
CA THR A 40 -2.42 2.79 21.18
C THR A 40 -1.16 3.31 21.88
N LEU A 41 -0.99 4.64 21.96
CA LEU A 41 0.15 5.26 22.65
C LEU A 41 0.18 4.85 24.12
N LYS A 42 -0.97 4.91 24.80
CA LYS A 42 -1.11 4.44 26.18
C LYS A 42 -0.74 2.96 26.30
N GLY A 43 -1.19 2.11 25.37
CA GLY A 43 -0.85 0.69 25.33
C GLY A 43 0.65 0.43 25.21
N LEU A 44 1.35 1.18 24.35
CA LEU A 44 2.80 1.08 24.18
C LEU A 44 3.57 1.46 25.44
N VAL A 45 3.16 2.56 26.09
CA VAL A 45 3.74 3.04 27.35
C VAL A 45 3.60 1.99 28.47
N HIS A 46 2.50 1.25 28.51
CA HIS A 46 2.26 0.21 29.52
C HIS A 46 2.85 -1.17 29.15
N SER A 47 3.46 -1.33 27.97
CA SER A 47 3.92 -2.63 27.45
C SER A 47 5.32 -3.07 27.94
N GLY A 48 5.99 -2.27 28.78
CA GLY A 48 7.26 -2.61 29.44
C GLY A 48 8.49 -1.89 28.88
N PRO A 49 9.68 -2.08 29.48
CA PRO A 49 10.86 -1.22 29.29
C PRO A 49 11.43 -1.22 27.87
N LEU A 50 11.34 -2.35 27.15
CA LEU A 50 11.73 -2.40 25.74
C LEU A 50 10.85 -1.49 24.86
N CYS A 51 9.57 -1.30 25.21
CA CYS A 51 8.70 -0.39 24.47
C CYS A 51 9.01 1.07 24.80
N TRP A 52 9.38 1.40 26.05
CA TRP A 52 9.87 2.72 26.42
C TRP A 52 11.12 3.11 25.64
N LEU A 53 12.10 2.21 25.56
CA LEU A 53 13.29 2.42 24.75
C LEU A 53 12.91 2.68 23.29
N GLY A 54 11.98 1.91 22.73
CA GLY A 54 11.57 2.06 21.33
C GLY A 54 10.84 3.38 21.08
N LEU A 55 9.98 3.81 22.00
CA LEU A 55 9.36 5.13 21.96
C LEU A 55 10.38 6.27 22.07
N ALA A 56 11.42 6.11 22.91
CA ALA A 56 12.49 7.09 23.02
C ALA A 56 13.30 7.19 21.72
N VAL A 57 13.60 6.06 21.08
CA VAL A 57 14.31 6.05 19.78
C VAL A 57 13.43 6.64 18.67
N LEU A 58 12.11 6.36 18.66
CA LEU A 58 11.18 7.00 17.72
C LEU A 58 11.06 8.52 17.92
N LEU A 59 11.06 8.97 19.18
CA LEU A 59 11.10 10.40 19.47
C LEU A 59 12.42 11.01 19.00
N MET A 60 13.54 10.34 19.23
CA MET A 60 14.85 10.75 18.72
C MET A 60 14.82 10.84 17.20
N GLU A 61 14.22 9.88 16.50
CA GLU A 61 14.06 9.89 15.04
C GLU A 61 13.29 11.11 14.55
N LEU A 62 12.14 11.42 15.15
CA LEU A 62 11.35 12.61 14.83
C LEU A 62 12.13 13.91 15.10
N VAL A 63 12.81 14.00 16.25
CA VAL A 63 13.60 15.17 16.65
C VAL A 63 14.81 15.34 15.74
N SER A 64 15.52 14.25 15.42
CA SER A 64 16.66 14.26 14.49
C SER A 64 16.23 14.68 13.09
N ALA A 65 15.11 14.17 12.59
CA ALA A 65 14.56 14.58 11.29
C ALA A 65 14.21 16.07 11.28
N ALA A 66 13.51 16.57 12.31
CA ALA A 66 13.15 17.98 12.43
C ALA A 66 14.39 18.89 12.56
N TYR A 67 15.36 18.48 13.37
CA TYR A 67 16.62 19.21 13.54
C TYR A 67 17.41 19.27 12.22
N LEU A 68 17.58 18.14 11.54
CA LEU A 68 18.25 18.09 10.24
C LEU A 68 17.48 18.90 9.20
N ALA A 69 16.16 18.85 9.16
CA ALA A 69 15.36 19.70 8.27
C ALA A 69 15.57 21.20 8.49
N SER A 70 15.93 21.61 9.72
CA SER A 70 16.22 23.02 10.03
C SER A 70 17.69 23.42 9.86
N GLN A 71 18.64 22.51 10.05
CA GLN A 71 20.09 22.79 10.11
C GLN A 71 20.92 21.99 9.09
N GLY A 72 20.30 21.14 8.29
CA GLY A 72 20.94 20.13 7.45
C GLY A 72 21.90 20.70 6.42
N GLN A 73 21.60 21.90 5.92
CA GLN A 73 22.45 22.64 4.99
C GLN A 73 23.80 23.06 5.58
N ARG A 74 23.96 23.04 6.91
CA ARG A 74 25.22 23.38 7.59
C ARG A 74 26.21 22.22 7.69
N TYR A 75 25.74 21.00 7.41
CA TYR A 75 26.58 19.80 7.47
C TYR A 75 27.23 19.51 6.11
N PRO A 76 28.42 18.89 6.10
CA PRO A 76 29.05 18.47 4.85
C PRO A 76 28.14 17.51 4.09
N LEU A 77 28.03 17.72 2.78
CA LEU A 77 27.23 16.88 1.89
C LEU A 77 28.07 15.71 1.39
N ILE A 78 27.51 14.51 1.49
CA ILE A 78 28.02 13.32 0.81
C ILE A 78 27.38 13.29 -0.57
N SER A 79 28.19 13.12 -1.61
CA SER A 79 27.73 12.90 -2.97
C SER A 79 28.00 11.46 -3.37
N ALA A 80 26.99 10.79 -3.93
CA ALA A 80 27.16 9.48 -4.54
C ALA A 80 26.39 9.39 -5.84
N GLN A 81 26.94 8.66 -6.81
CA GLN A 81 26.23 8.34 -8.05
C GLN A 81 25.46 7.04 -7.84
N ILE A 82 24.13 7.09 -7.92
CA ILE A 82 23.29 5.92 -7.65
C ILE A 82 22.35 5.65 -8.83
N GLY A 83 22.32 4.38 -9.28
CA GLY A 83 21.52 3.95 -10.43
C GLY A 83 22.08 4.43 -11.78
N GLU A 84 21.22 4.86 -12.70
CA GLU A 84 21.53 5.38 -14.06
C GLU A 84 22.27 6.73 -14.04
N GLY A 85 23.36 6.84 -13.28
CA GLY A 85 24.25 7.98 -13.31
C GLY A 85 23.79 9.22 -12.53
N ARG A 86 22.74 9.13 -11.70
CA ARG A 86 22.23 10.28 -10.93
C ARG A 86 23.05 10.54 -9.68
N HIS A 87 23.50 11.79 -9.51
CA HIS A 87 24.15 12.24 -8.29
C HIS A 87 23.11 12.57 -7.22
N VAL A 88 23.31 11.99 -6.03
CA VAL A 88 22.50 12.19 -4.85
C VAL A 88 23.36 12.91 -3.81
N LEU A 89 22.81 13.97 -3.23
CA LEU A 89 23.47 14.77 -2.18
C LEU A 89 22.72 14.61 -0.87
N VAL A 90 23.41 14.18 0.18
CA VAL A 90 22.81 13.97 1.49
C VAL A 90 23.72 14.55 2.59
N PRO A 91 23.19 15.30 3.57
CA PRO A 91 23.96 15.73 4.72
C PRO A 91 24.56 14.54 5.47
N PHE A 92 25.84 14.61 5.81
CA PHE A 92 26.59 13.51 6.43
C PHE A 92 25.85 12.81 7.58
N PRO A 93 25.25 13.52 8.56
CA PRO A 93 24.56 12.87 9.69
C PRO A 93 23.32 12.05 9.30
N VAL A 94 22.66 12.40 8.19
CA VAL A 94 21.43 11.73 7.73
C VAL A 94 21.72 10.26 7.44
N LEU A 95 22.84 9.95 6.78
CA LEU A 95 23.23 8.57 6.43
C LEU A 95 23.37 7.70 7.68
N TYR A 96 24.14 8.16 8.66
CA TYR A 96 24.44 7.39 9.86
C TYR A 96 23.22 7.22 10.77
N LEU A 97 22.41 8.29 10.93
CA LEU A 97 21.18 8.22 11.72
C LEU A 97 20.17 7.26 11.07
N SER A 98 20.06 7.27 9.74
CA SER A 98 19.17 6.34 9.03
C SER A 98 19.59 4.88 9.21
N ILE A 99 20.89 4.58 9.15
CA ILE A 99 21.44 3.24 9.43
C ILE A 99 21.21 2.84 10.90
N PHE A 100 21.37 3.78 11.83
CA PHE A 100 21.10 3.55 13.25
C PHE A 100 19.64 3.18 13.53
N PHE A 101 18.68 3.94 12.97
CA PHE A 101 17.25 3.64 13.12
C PHE A 101 16.90 2.29 12.47
N LEU A 102 17.49 1.97 11.32
CA LEU A 102 17.34 0.67 10.69
C LEU A 102 17.84 -0.48 11.59
N ALA A 103 19.01 -0.33 12.22
CA ALA A 103 19.57 -1.33 13.12
C ALA A 103 18.64 -1.61 14.31
N CYS A 104 18.13 -0.55 14.93
CA CYS A 104 17.15 -0.65 16.01
C CYS A 104 15.86 -1.31 15.51
N GLY A 105 15.38 -0.91 14.34
CA GLY A 105 14.19 -1.45 13.69
C GLY A 105 14.27 -2.97 13.50
N TRP A 106 15.38 -3.48 12.94
CA TRP A 106 15.60 -4.92 12.79
C TRP A 106 15.65 -5.67 14.12
N ALA A 107 16.31 -5.11 15.14
CA ALA A 107 16.36 -5.73 16.47
C ALA A 107 14.95 -5.85 17.10
N TYR A 108 14.12 -4.82 16.96
CA TYR A 108 12.71 -4.86 17.40
C TYR A 108 11.87 -5.86 16.59
N LEU A 109 12.01 -5.89 15.27
CA LEU A 109 11.27 -6.82 14.40
C LEU A 109 11.63 -8.28 14.69
N LEU A 110 12.92 -8.61 14.79
CA LEU A 110 13.38 -9.97 15.09
C LEU A 110 12.87 -10.44 16.46
N THR A 111 12.94 -9.58 17.47
CA THR A 111 12.48 -9.88 18.83
C THR A 111 10.96 -10.05 18.88
N GLY A 112 10.21 -9.14 18.25
CA GLY A 112 8.76 -9.22 18.17
C GLY A 112 8.27 -10.45 17.39
N ALA A 113 8.93 -10.79 16.29
CA ALA A 113 8.61 -11.95 15.47
C ALA A 113 8.92 -13.26 16.19
N ALA A 114 10.03 -13.31 16.94
CA ALA A 114 10.39 -14.46 17.77
C ALA A 114 9.31 -14.78 18.82
N GLY A 115 8.63 -13.75 19.36
CA GLY A 115 7.51 -13.90 20.28
C GLY A 115 6.21 -14.41 19.65
N ARG A 116 6.07 -14.39 18.31
CA ARG A 116 4.83 -14.78 17.61
C ARG A 116 4.88 -16.20 17.07
N GLY A 117 6.00 -16.60 16.46
CA GLY A 117 6.18 -17.95 15.96
C GLY A 117 7.16 -18.05 14.78
N PRO A 118 7.49 -19.29 14.38
CA PRO A 118 8.57 -19.54 13.42
C PRO A 118 8.31 -18.99 12.03
N ALA A 119 7.06 -19.02 11.55
CA ALA A 119 6.73 -18.52 10.21
C ALA A 119 7.00 -17.01 10.07
N LEU A 120 6.49 -16.21 11.01
CA LEU A 120 6.72 -14.75 11.00
C LEU A 120 8.20 -14.42 11.25
N TYR A 121 8.85 -15.15 12.15
CA TYR A 121 10.27 -14.97 12.41
C TYR A 121 11.13 -15.24 11.17
N VAL A 122 10.91 -16.37 10.50
CA VAL A 122 11.65 -16.74 9.28
C VAL A 122 11.47 -15.67 8.21
N PHE A 123 10.25 -15.16 8.04
CA PHE A 123 9.98 -14.06 7.12
C PHE A 123 10.82 -12.81 7.46
N VAL A 124 10.78 -12.34 8.71
CA VAL A 124 11.56 -11.16 9.14
C VAL A 124 13.07 -11.40 9.02
N ALA A 125 13.54 -12.58 9.39
CA ALA A 125 14.96 -12.95 9.34
C ALA A 125 15.49 -13.01 7.90
N ILE A 126 14.71 -13.56 6.97
CA ILE A 126 15.03 -13.56 5.54
C ILE A 126 15.12 -12.12 5.01
N TYR A 127 14.18 -11.25 5.39
CA TYR A 127 14.24 -9.83 5.00
C TYR A 127 15.43 -9.09 5.62
N THR A 128 15.77 -9.40 6.87
CA THR A 128 16.97 -8.83 7.52
C THR A 128 18.23 -9.26 6.79
N ALA A 129 18.33 -10.54 6.42
CA ALA A 129 19.46 -11.07 5.65
C ALA A 129 19.53 -10.39 4.27
N PHE A 130 18.43 -10.43 3.51
CA PHE A 130 18.42 -9.92 2.13
C PHE A 130 18.58 -8.41 2.02
N TYR A 131 18.05 -7.62 2.95
CA TYR A 131 18.02 -6.17 2.81
C TYR A 131 18.84 -5.46 3.88
N GLY A 132 18.81 -5.94 5.13
CA GLY A 132 19.59 -5.38 6.22
C GLY A 132 21.10 -5.57 6.02
N LEU A 133 21.54 -6.72 5.49
CA LEU A 133 22.97 -7.01 5.30
C LEU A 133 23.57 -6.42 4.01
N ILE A 134 22.76 -5.90 3.09
CA ILE A 134 23.24 -5.24 1.85
C ILE A 134 24.15 -4.05 2.18
N ILE A 135 23.82 -3.29 3.23
CA ILE A 135 24.60 -2.10 3.61
C ILE A 135 26.06 -2.49 3.89
N GLY A 136 26.28 -3.68 4.48
CA GLY A 136 27.60 -4.27 4.71
C GLY A 136 28.08 -5.20 3.61
N ILE A 137 27.81 -4.90 2.33
CA ILE A 137 28.32 -5.71 1.22
C ILE A 137 29.84 -5.75 1.14
N ASN A 138 30.53 -4.70 1.62
CA ASN A 138 31.99 -4.69 1.74
C ASN A 138 32.52 -5.69 2.78
N LEU A 139 31.65 -6.25 3.63
CA LEU A 139 31.98 -7.34 4.55
C LEU A 139 31.73 -8.73 3.92
N VAL A 140 31.50 -8.83 2.61
CA VAL A 140 31.44 -10.13 1.92
C VAL A 140 32.78 -10.86 2.11
N GLY A 141 32.70 -12.11 2.55
CA GLY A 141 33.87 -12.91 2.93
C GLY A 141 34.34 -12.73 4.37
N SER A 142 33.81 -11.74 5.10
CA SER A 142 34.13 -11.53 6.51
C SER A 142 33.37 -12.51 7.44
N PRO A 143 34.00 -12.99 8.53
CA PRO A 143 33.30 -13.75 9.56
C PRO A 143 32.14 -12.98 10.19
N TRP A 144 32.18 -11.64 10.21
CA TRP A 144 31.10 -10.83 10.80
C TRP A 144 29.77 -10.96 10.07
N ARG A 145 29.78 -11.03 8.73
CA ARG A 145 28.57 -11.27 7.94
C ARG A 145 27.98 -12.66 8.22
N ALA A 146 28.85 -13.66 8.36
CA ALA A 146 28.45 -15.02 8.72
C ALA A 146 27.89 -15.11 10.15
N ILE A 147 28.50 -14.42 11.13
CA ILE A 147 28.02 -14.40 12.53
C ILE A 147 26.59 -13.86 12.62
N VAL A 148 26.28 -12.75 11.93
CA VAL A 148 24.92 -12.20 11.92
C VAL A 148 23.94 -13.19 11.30
N ALA A 149 24.28 -13.78 10.15
CA ALA A 149 23.45 -14.78 9.48
C ALA A 149 23.22 -16.04 10.36
N MET A 150 24.26 -16.54 11.04
CA MET A 150 24.16 -17.65 11.97
C MET A 150 23.30 -17.32 13.19
N TRP A 151 23.38 -16.10 13.72
CA TRP A 151 22.50 -15.64 14.80
C TRP A 151 21.03 -15.66 14.37
N LEU A 152 20.72 -15.19 13.16
CA LEU A 152 19.35 -15.23 12.63
C LEU A 152 18.81 -16.68 12.59
N LEU A 153 19.63 -17.64 12.16
CA LEU A 153 19.25 -19.05 12.14
C LEU A 153 19.14 -19.65 13.54
N PHE A 154 20.07 -19.32 14.44
CA PHE A 154 20.08 -19.80 15.82
C PHE A 154 18.83 -19.36 16.57
N LEU A 155 18.52 -18.06 16.54
CA LEU A 155 17.32 -17.51 17.17
C LEU A 155 16.05 -18.09 16.51
N GLY A 156 16.03 -18.28 15.19
CA GLY A 156 14.94 -18.96 14.49
C GLY A 156 14.73 -20.41 14.93
N SER A 157 15.83 -21.11 15.17
CA SER A 157 15.82 -22.48 15.67
C SER A 157 15.25 -22.53 17.09
N ARG A 158 15.64 -21.59 17.96
CA ARG A 158 15.06 -21.44 19.31
C ARG A 158 13.55 -21.18 19.24
N VAL A 159 13.09 -20.37 18.28
CA VAL A 159 11.66 -20.09 18.07
C VAL A 159 10.92 -21.33 17.55
N ALA A 160 11.48 -22.06 16.58
CA ALA A 160 10.85 -23.24 16.01
C ALA A 160 10.70 -24.38 17.04
N PHE A 161 11.73 -24.63 17.84
CA PHE A 161 11.76 -25.68 18.87
C PHE A 161 11.13 -25.26 20.20
N SER A 162 10.70 -24.00 20.37
CA SER A 162 10.00 -23.55 21.58
C SER A 162 8.65 -24.25 21.82
N ARG A 163 8.06 -24.89 20.79
CA ARG A 163 6.81 -25.65 20.88
C ARG A 163 6.99 -27.08 20.37
N ALA A 164 6.21 -28.01 20.89
CA ALA A 164 6.41 -29.45 20.68
C ALA A 164 6.18 -29.99 19.25
N SER A 165 5.71 -29.18 18.29
CA SER A 165 5.34 -29.65 16.95
C SER A 165 6.55 -30.14 16.13
N ARG A 166 6.46 -31.38 15.64
CA ARG A 166 7.51 -32.09 14.87
C ARG A 166 7.83 -31.51 13.49
N TRP A 167 6.96 -30.65 12.94
CA TRP A 167 7.11 -30.13 11.56
C TRP A 167 7.54 -28.66 11.51
N ARG A 168 7.65 -27.98 12.65
CA ARG A 168 7.95 -26.54 12.68
C ARG A 168 9.37 -26.19 12.23
N TRP A 169 10.31 -27.13 12.31
CA TRP A 169 11.67 -26.93 11.84
C TRP A 169 11.74 -26.83 10.30
N LEU A 170 10.75 -27.35 9.55
CA LEU A 170 10.71 -27.21 8.10
C LEU A 170 10.63 -25.74 7.66
N TRP A 171 10.06 -24.87 8.50
CA TRP A 171 10.08 -23.42 8.25
C TRP A 171 11.48 -22.82 8.27
N LEU A 172 12.46 -23.50 8.85
CA LEU A 172 13.85 -23.04 8.87
C LEU A 172 14.60 -23.36 7.59
N LEU A 173 14.10 -24.26 6.72
CA LEU A 173 14.78 -24.63 5.48
C LEU A 173 15.04 -23.42 4.54
N PRO A 174 14.06 -22.52 4.31
CA PRO A 174 14.30 -21.31 3.55
C PRO A 174 15.34 -20.39 4.22
N LEU A 175 15.28 -20.24 5.54
CA LEU A 175 16.24 -19.41 6.27
C LEU A 175 17.65 -20.00 6.25
N ALA A 176 17.78 -21.32 6.40
CA ALA A 176 19.03 -22.05 6.26
C ALA A 176 19.62 -21.87 4.85
N LEU A 177 18.78 -21.79 3.82
CA LEU A 177 19.24 -21.57 2.44
C LEU A 177 19.84 -20.18 2.31
N VAL A 178 19.11 -19.17 2.78
CA VAL A 178 19.56 -17.79 2.76
C VAL A 178 20.86 -17.66 3.54
N VAL A 179 20.91 -18.15 4.78
CA VAL A 179 22.13 -18.11 5.62
C VAL A 179 23.30 -18.84 4.99
N SER A 180 23.04 -19.92 4.25
CA SER A 180 24.11 -20.65 3.55
C SER A 180 24.69 -19.86 2.39
N VAL A 181 23.83 -19.14 1.65
CA VAL A 181 24.25 -18.24 0.58
C VAL A 181 24.96 -17.00 1.13
N GLU A 182 24.52 -16.45 2.28
CA GLU A 182 25.20 -15.34 2.96
C GLU A 182 26.59 -15.72 3.46
N GLY A 183 26.69 -16.93 4.03
CA GLY A 183 27.91 -17.43 4.63
C GLY A 183 28.92 -17.90 3.58
N SER A 184 28.49 -18.43 2.43
CA SER A 184 29.37 -19.09 1.46
C SER A 184 30.63 -18.33 1.04
N PRO A 185 30.61 -16.99 0.86
CA PRO A 185 31.81 -16.24 0.50
C PRO A 185 32.90 -16.22 1.58
N SER A 186 32.57 -16.54 2.84
CA SER A 186 33.54 -16.57 3.96
C SER A 186 34.41 -17.83 4.01
N LEU A 187 34.10 -18.84 3.18
CA LEU A 187 34.93 -20.04 3.06
C LEU A 187 35.79 -19.94 1.80
N PRO A 188 37.09 -20.28 1.89
CA PRO A 188 37.98 -20.37 0.73
C PRO A 188 37.75 -21.68 -0.05
N ILE A 189 36.49 -22.04 -0.31
CA ILE A 189 36.09 -23.24 -1.07
C ILE A 189 35.48 -22.78 -2.39
N PRO A 190 36.02 -23.17 -3.55
CA PRO A 190 35.51 -22.74 -4.85
C PRO A 190 34.24 -23.49 -5.26
N GLY A 191 33.40 -22.82 -6.05
CA GLY A 191 32.22 -23.40 -6.67
C GLY A 191 31.07 -23.70 -5.69
N PRO A 192 30.05 -24.47 -6.10
CA PRO A 192 28.84 -24.69 -5.31
C PRO A 192 29.05 -25.47 -3.99
N TRP A 193 30.26 -26.02 -3.79
CA TRP A 193 30.65 -26.74 -2.58
C TRP A 193 30.66 -25.86 -1.33
N ASN A 194 30.97 -24.58 -1.45
CA ASN A 194 30.92 -23.66 -0.32
C ASN A 194 29.50 -23.50 0.27
N VAL A 195 28.48 -23.42 -0.59
CA VAL A 195 27.06 -23.37 -0.20
C VAL A 195 26.64 -24.68 0.45
N LEU A 196 27.11 -25.83 -0.06
CA LEU A 196 26.80 -27.15 0.53
C LEU A 196 27.43 -27.33 1.93
N VAL A 197 28.67 -26.89 2.13
CA VAL A 197 29.32 -26.91 3.45
C VAL A 197 28.59 -25.98 4.41
N TRP A 198 28.22 -24.77 3.97
CA TRP A 198 27.42 -23.86 4.77
C TRP A 198 26.01 -24.37 5.06
N TRP A 199 25.44 -25.14 4.14
CA TRP A 199 24.17 -25.82 4.36
C TRP A 199 24.30 -26.87 5.47
N ALA A 200 25.38 -27.65 5.47
CA ALA A 200 25.67 -28.59 6.55
C ALA A 200 25.89 -27.89 7.90
N ILE A 201 26.66 -26.79 7.92
CA ILE A 201 26.84 -25.94 9.12
C ILE A 201 25.50 -25.39 9.61
N SER A 202 24.66 -24.89 8.69
CA SER A 202 23.33 -24.37 9.00
C SER A 202 22.43 -25.43 9.63
N LEU A 203 22.42 -26.65 9.08
CA LEU A 203 21.72 -27.79 9.69
C LEU A 203 22.30 -28.16 11.05
N GLY A 204 23.61 -28.07 11.22
CA GLY A 204 24.29 -28.23 12.51
C GLY A 204 23.83 -27.22 13.55
N VAL A 205 23.68 -25.94 13.20
CA VAL A 205 23.13 -24.89 14.08
C VAL A 205 21.68 -25.20 14.47
N VAL A 206 20.85 -25.64 13.51
CA VAL A 206 19.46 -26.06 13.78
C VAL A 206 19.43 -27.24 14.76
N ALA A 207 20.25 -28.27 14.51
CA ALA A 207 20.35 -29.46 15.35
C ALA A 207 20.90 -29.14 16.76
N GLY A 208 21.89 -28.24 16.87
CA GLY A 208 22.50 -27.82 18.13
C GLY A 208 21.52 -27.15 19.11
N VAL A 209 20.34 -26.72 18.64
CA VAL A 209 19.29 -26.13 19.47
C VAL A 209 18.27 -27.18 19.98
N LEU A 210 18.31 -28.42 19.48
CA LEU A 210 17.44 -29.52 19.94
C LEU A 210 17.44 -29.72 21.46
N PRO A 211 18.58 -29.62 22.19
CA PRO A 211 18.59 -29.76 23.65
C PRO A 211 17.78 -28.68 24.39
N LEU A 212 17.48 -27.56 23.73
CA LEU A 212 16.76 -26.43 24.30
C LEU A 212 15.26 -26.43 23.92
N ARG A 213 14.75 -27.57 23.41
CA ARG A 213 13.35 -27.74 23.03
C ARG A 213 12.40 -27.45 24.18
N GLY A 214 11.28 -26.79 23.88
CA GLY A 214 10.27 -26.41 24.86
C GLY A 214 10.59 -25.14 25.66
N ARG A 215 11.78 -24.54 25.50
CA ARG A 215 12.13 -23.25 26.12
C ARG A 215 12.06 -22.11 25.11
N ALA A 216 11.11 -21.19 25.29
CA ALA A 216 11.03 -19.99 24.47
C ALA A 216 12.28 -19.09 24.63
N PRO A 217 12.70 -18.36 23.59
CA PRO A 217 13.78 -17.38 23.71
C PRO A 217 13.35 -16.22 24.62
N ASN A 218 14.27 -15.73 25.45
CA ASN A 218 14.03 -14.54 26.26
C ASN A 218 14.05 -13.30 25.34
N PRO A 219 12.98 -12.48 25.31
CA PRO A 219 12.89 -11.34 24.41
C PRO A 219 13.95 -10.26 24.69
N ALA A 220 14.35 -10.05 25.95
CA ALA A 220 15.38 -9.06 26.28
C ALA A 220 16.76 -9.49 25.76
N ILE A 221 17.09 -10.79 25.89
CA ILE A 221 18.34 -11.34 25.37
C ILE A 221 18.32 -11.32 23.83
N ALA A 222 17.20 -11.74 23.23
CA ALA A 222 17.05 -11.71 21.78
C ALA A 222 17.21 -10.28 21.22
N PHE A 223 16.63 -9.29 21.88
CA PHE A 223 16.78 -7.88 21.52
C PHE A 223 18.22 -7.39 21.69
N ALA A 224 18.82 -7.61 22.85
CA ALA A 224 20.17 -7.14 23.16
C ALA A 224 21.21 -7.74 22.22
N VAL A 225 21.18 -9.07 22.00
CA VAL A 225 22.14 -9.73 21.12
C VAL A 225 21.93 -9.32 19.67
N SER A 226 20.67 -9.24 19.20
CA SER A 226 20.39 -8.76 17.83
C SER A 226 20.85 -7.32 17.63
N GLY A 227 20.58 -6.44 18.61
CA GLY A 227 20.99 -5.04 18.59
C GLY A 227 22.51 -4.87 18.58
N VAL A 228 23.22 -5.59 19.45
CA VAL A 228 24.70 -5.55 19.51
C VAL A 228 25.32 -6.08 18.22
N LEU A 229 24.86 -7.22 17.71
CA LEU A 229 25.40 -7.80 16.47
C LEU A 229 25.17 -6.87 15.27
N LEU A 230 23.97 -6.30 15.13
CA LEU A 230 23.67 -5.35 14.05
C LEU A 230 24.42 -4.02 14.21
N ALA A 231 24.55 -3.51 15.44
CA ALA A 231 25.32 -2.30 15.70
C ALA A 231 26.80 -2.48 15.37
N ILE A 232 27.41 -3.60 15.78
CA ILE A 232 28.80 -3.93 15.43
C ILE A 232 28.94 -4.11 13.92
N PHE A 233 28.02 -4.84 13.28
CA PHE A 233 28.05 -5.06 11.83
C PHE A 233 27.99 -3.73 11.04
N TYR A 234 27.08 -2.83 11.39
CA TYR A 234 26.99 -1.53 10.74
C TYR A 234 28.15 -0.60 11.11
N ALA A 235 28.63 -0.60 12.36
CA ALA A 235 29.80 0.18 12.76
C ALA A 235 31.06 -0.25 11.99
N LEU A 236 31.28 -1.56 11.83
CA LEU A 236 32.37 -2.10 11.02
C LEU A 236 32.23 -1.72 9.55
N THR A 237 31.01 -1.78 9.02
CA THR A 237 30.71 -1.35 7.66
C THR A 237 31.03 0.13 7.46
N ILE A 238 30.58 0.99 8.37
CA ILE A 238 30.86 2.43 8.39
C ILE A 238 32.37 2.71 8.46
N TRP A 239 33.09 1.93 9.27
CA TRP A 239 34.52 2.13 9.46
C TRP A 239 35.35 1.71 8.24
N LEU A 240 34.92 0.68 7.51
CA LEU A 240 35.66 0.10 6.39
C LEU A 240 35.23 0.62 5.01
N THR A 241 34.12 1.35 4.93
CA THR A 241 33.52 1.78 3.66
C THR A 241 33.52 3.30 3.55
N PRO A 242 34.04 3.87 2.45
CA PRO A 242 33.90 5.29 2.14
C PRO A 242 32.43 5.75 2.20
N ALA A 243 32.20 6.99 2.62
CA ALA A 243 30.84 7.48 2.91
C ALA A 243 29.94 7.55 1.66
N ASP A 244 30.52 7.79 0.49
CA ASP A 244 29.87 7.77 -0.82
C ASP A 244 29.45 6.35 -1.24
N GLU A 245 30.33 5.36 -1.08
CA GLU A 245 29.99 3.95 -1.32
C GLU A 245 28.93 3.44 -0.33
N LEU A 246 29.05 3.83 0.94
CA LEU A 246 28.07 3.49 1.98
C LEU A 246 26.69 4.06 1.65
N LEU A 247 26.64 5.28 1.12
CA LEU A 247 25.41 5.92 0.66
C LEU A 247 24.76 5.13 -0.50
N ILE A 248 25.55 4.58 -1.42
CA ILE A 248 25.05 3.70 -2.49
C ILE A 248 24.38 2.46 -1.89
N TYR A 249 25.06 1.75 -0.97
CA TYR A 249 24.51 0.52 -0.39
C TYR A 249 23.30 0.76 0.51
N ALA A 250 23.30 1.83 1.29
CA ALA A 250 22.16 2.24 2.09
C ALA A 250 20.95 2.57 1.21
N ALA A 251 21.15 3.36 0.15
CA ALA A 251 20.07 3.71 -0.75
C ALA A 251 19.51 2.49 -1.52
N VAL A 252 20.36 1.56 -1.95
CA VAL A 252 19.90 0.30 -2.56
C VAL A 252 19.13 -0.55 -1.56
N SER A 253 19.60 -0.67 -0.32
CA SER A 253 18.87 -1.39 0.74
C SER A 253 17.50 -0.78 0.99
N PHE A 254 17.43 0.54 1.13
CA PHE A 254 16.20 1.27 1.44
C PHE A 254 15.20 1.24 0.29
N GLU A 255 15.68 1.41 -0.95
CA GLU A 255 14.85 1.29 -2.15
C GLU A 255 14.17 -0.09 -2.24
N ASN A 256 14.91 -1.15 -1.92
CA ASN A 256 14.34 -2.49 -1.88
C ASN A 256 13.32 -2.68 -0.74
N LEU A 257 13.56 -2.05 0.42
CA LEU A 257 12.63 -2.07 1.54
C LEU A 257 11.36 -1.23 1.30
N LEU A 258 11.36 -0.29 0.34
CA LEU A 258 10.15 0.45 -0.05
C LEU A 258 9.04 -0.45 -0.58
N GLY A 259 9.39 -1.55 -1.26
CA GLY A 259 8.41 -2.54 -1.70
C GLY A 259 7.63 -3.16 -0.53
N PHE A 260 8.31 -3.41 0.59
CA PHE A 260 7.72 -3.92 1.83
C PHE A 260 6.86 -2.86 2.54
N LEU A 261 7.33 -1.61 2.57
CA LEU A 261 6.56 -0.47 3.07
C LEU A 261 5.33 -0.16 2.21
N GLY A 262 5.35 -0.52 0.93
CA GLY A 262 4.22 -0.38 0.00
C GLY A 262 2.93 -1.03 0.52
N LEU A 263 3.02 -2.16 1.22
CA LEU A 263 1.88 -2.84 1.85
C LEU A 263 1.23 -1.99 2.96
N PHE A 264 2.04 -1.26 3.73
CA PHE A 264 1.57 -0.35 4.75
C PHE A 264 0.91 0.89 4.12
N TRP A 265 1.51 1.44 3.07
CA TRP A 265 0.93 2.52 2.29
C TRP A 265 -0.38 2.11 1.60
N TYR A 266 -0.47 0.85 1.16
CA TYR A 266 -1.72 0.30 0.62
C TYR A 266 -2.84 0.33 1.65
N TRP A 267 -2.51 0.03 2.89
CA TRP A 267 -3.45 0.00 4.00
C TRP A 267 -3.84 1.41 4.50
N LEU A 268 -2.93 2.38 4.44
CA LEU A 268 -3.26 3.79 4.71
C LEU A 268 -4.26 4.35 3.68
N GLY A 269 -4.14 3.95 2.41
CA GLY A 269 -5.15 4.27 1.37
C GLY A 269 -6.53 3.66 1.64
N LEU A 270 -6.59 2.46 2.24
CA LEU A 270 -7.85 1.83 2.69
C LEU A 270 -8.50 2.62 3.84
N ASP A 271 -7.69 3.13 4.77
CA ASP A 271 -8.21 3.91 5.90
C ASP A 271 -8.81 5.26 5.47
N VAL A 272 -8.18 5.95 4.50
CA VAL A 272 -8.73 7.17 3.90
C VAL A 272 -10.13 6.94 3.32
N LEU A 273 -10.35 5.78 2.69
CA LEU A 273 -11.68 5.41 2.17
C LEU A 273 -12.67 5.02 3.27
N ASN A 274 -12.21 4.41 4.36
CA ASN A 274 -13.05 4.16 5.53
C ASN A 274 -13.49 5.46 6.19
N ASP A 275 -12.60 6.43 6.31
CA ASP A 275 -12.91 7.76 6.82
C ASP A 275 -13.83 8.54 5.88
N ALA A 276 -13.60 8.46 4.56
CA ALA A 276 -14.52 9.01 3.57
C ALA A 276 -15.91 8.36 3.66
N ARG A 277 -15.99 7.05 3.91
CA ARG A 277 -17.24 6.33 4.15
C ARG A 277 -17.92 6.76 5.45
N ASN A 278 -17.15 6.99 6.52
CA ASN A 278 -17.66 7.49 7.80
C ASN A 278 -18.21 8.91 7.66
N LEU A 279 -17.49 9.78 6.95
CA LEU A 279 -17.93 11.13 6.59
C LEU A 279 -19.20 11.08 5.73
N ALA A 280 -19.27 10.19 4.74
CA ALA A 280 -20.46 9.96 3.93
C ALA A 280 -21.65 9.47 4.76
N GLY A 281 -21.43 8.57 5.72
CA GLY A 281 -22.43 8.11 6.67
C GLY A 281 -22.90 9.20 7.63
N TRP A 282 -22.00 10.11 8.02
CA TRP A 282 -22.32 11.30 8.80
C TRP A 282 -23.15 12.30 7.98
N LEU A 283 -22.72 12.68 6.78
CA LEU A 283 -23.46 13.55 5.87
C LEU A 283 -24.84 12.97 5.53
N MET A 284 -24.97 11.66 5.34
CA MET A 284 -26.28 11.01 5.14
C MET A 284 -27.21 11.17 6.33
N ARG A 285 -26.72 11.05 7.56
CA ARG A 285 -27.53 11.26 8.76
C ARG A 285 -27.95 12.73 8.88
N VAL A 286 -27.05 13.65 8.58
CA VAL A 286 -27.35 15.09 8.58
C VAL A 286 -28.37 15.42 7.48
N PHE A 287 -28.07 15.18 6.21
CA PHE A 287 -28.98 15.52 5.10
C PHE A 287 -30.29 14.73 5.11
N GLY A 288 -30.29 13.48 5.58
CA GLY A 288 -31.50 12.67 5.74
C GLY A 288 -32.50 13.24 6.75
N THR A 289 -32.05 14.09 7.69
CA THR A 289 -32.96 14.83 8.59
C THR A 289 -33.61 16.05 7.94
N PHE A 290 -33.07 16.54 6.81
CA PHE A 290 -33.52 17.78 6.15
C PHE A 290 -34.21 17.56 4.81
N LEU A 291 -33.85 16.52 4.06
CA LEU A 291 -34.27 16.33 2.67
C LEU A 291 -35.02 15.00 2.48
N SER A 292 -36.14 15.05 1.76
CA SER A 292 -36.87 13.84 1.41
C SER A 292 -36.08 12.98 0.41
N PRO A 293 -36.29 11.65 0.39
CA PRO A 293 -35.54 10.74 -0.50
C PRO A 293 -35.66 11.05 -1.99
N ARG A 294 -36.75 11.70 -2.42
CA ARG A 294 -36.94 12.12 -3.82
C ARG A 294 -36.12 13.37 -4.13
N ILE A 295 -36.14 14.36 -3.26
CA ILE A 295 -35.37 15.61 -3.42
C ILE A 295 -33.87 15.31 -3.40
N LEU A 296 -33.42 14.37 -2.56
CA LEU A 296 -32.03 13.95 -2.50
C LEU A 296 -31.52 13.38 -3.84
N LYS A 297 -32.35 12.59 -4.51
CA LYS A 297 -32.00 12.02 -5.83
C LYS A 297 -31.86 13.11 -6.87
N VAL A 298 -32.85 14.00 -6.95
CA VAL A 298 -32.84 15.13 -7.91
C VAL A 298 -31.63 16.02 -7.64
N ALA A 299 -31.39 16.41 -6.39
CA ALA A 299 -30.27 17.25 -6.00
C ALA A 299 -28.91 16.63 -6.39
N ALA A 300 -28.73 15.33 -6.17
CA ALA A 300 -27.49 14.64 -6.53
C ALA A 300 -27.26 14.60 -8.06
N PHE A 301 -28.29 14.27 -8.85
CA PHE A 301 -28.19 14.31 -10.31
C PHE A 301 -27.95 15.73 -10.83
N SER A 302 -28.60 16.74 -10.25
CA SER A 302 -28.35 18.15 -10.56
C SER A 302 -26.92 18.56 -10.22
N LEU A 303 -26.37 18.11 -9.08
CA LEU A 303 -25.00 18.40 -8.67
C LEU A 303 -23.98 17.79 -9.64
N TRP A 304 -24.18 16.54 -10.06
CA TRP A 304 -23.33 15.91 -11.06
C TRP A 304 -23.43 16.60 -12.42
N ALA A 305 -24.62 16.99 -12.86
CA ALA A 305 -24.80 17.74 -14.11
C ALA A 305 -24.09 19.10 -14.05
N LEU A 306 -24.26 19.84 -12.94
CA LEU A 306 -23.57 21.10 -12.69
C LEU A 306 -22.04 20.91 -12.65
N TRP A 307 -21.55 19.86 -12.01
CA TRP A 307 -20.13 19.52 -11.97
C TRP A 307 -19.58 19.20 -13.36
N CYS A 308 -20.28 18.40 -14.16
CA CYS A 308 -19.87 18.10 -15.54
C CYS A 308 -19.83 19.36 -16.42
N VAL A 309 -20.82 20.25 -16.30
CA VAL A 309 -20.84 21.54 -17.02
C VAL A 309 -19.66 22.41 -16.57
N PHE A 310 -19.42 22.51 -15.27
CA PHE A 310 -18.29 23.26 -14.72
C PHE A 310 -16.94 22.68 -15.18
N ALA A 311 -16.76 21.36 -15.12
CA ALA A 311 -15.55 20.68 -15.53
C ALA A 311 -15.28 20.80 -17.04
N CYS A 312 -16.31 20.64 -17.89
CA CYS A 312 -16.20 20.87 -19.33
C CYS A 312 -15.84 22.33 -19.64
N TRP A 313 -16.46 23.30 -18.97
CA TRP A 313 -16.13 24.73 -19.12
C TRP A 313 -14.68 25.04 -18.74
N LEU A 314 -14.18 24.40 -17.67
CA LEU A 314 -12.80 24.59 -17.20
C LEU A 314 -11.77 23.94 -18.16
N VAL A 315 -12.05 22.75 -18.69
CA VAL A 315 -11.09 21.89 -19.40
C VAL A 315 -11.15 22.01 -20.93
N CYS A 316 -12.35 22.05 -21.52
CA CYS A 316 -12.56 21.89 -22.97
C CYS A 316 -12.97 23.19 -23.68
N ASP A 317 -12.97 24.31 -22.97
CA ASP A 317 -13.63 25.57 -23.38
C ASP A 317 -15.15 25.40 -23.62
N LEU A 318 -15.87 26.51 -23.77
CA LEU A 318 -17.30 26.45 -24.08
C LEU A 318 -17.49 25.85 -25.47
N PRO A 319 -18.44 24.92 -25.66
CA PRO A 319 -18.80 24.46 -27.00
C PRO A 319 -19.16 25.67 -27.88
N PRO A 320 -18.73 25.72 -29.15
CA PRO A 320 -18.91 26.88 -30.02
C PRO A 320 -20.38 27.33 -30.11
N GLY A 321 -21.31 26.37 -30.14
CA GLY A 321 -22.74 26.66 -30.18
C GLY A 321 -23.29 27.34 -28.92
N VAL A 322 -22.71 27.07 -27.74
CA VAL A 322 -23.11 27.72 -26.48
C VAL A 322 -22.56 29.14 -26.40
N GLU A 323 -21.33 29.34 -26.88
CA GLU A 323 -20.72 30.68 -26.96
C GLU A 323 -21.50 31.60 -27.90
N VAL A 324 -21.94 31.09 -29.05
CA VAL A 324 -22.78 31.82 -30.01
C VAL A 324 -24.14 32.19 -29.40
N VAL A 325 -24.79 31.27 -28.68
CA VAL A 325 -26.07 31.54 -28.01
C VAL A 325 -25.92 32.55 -26.88
N LEU A 326 -24.83 32.48 -26.10
CA LEU A 326 -24.56 33.42 -25.01
C LEU A 326 -24.20 34.82 -25.54
N LYS A 327 -23.49 34.92 -26.66
CA LYS A 327 -23.26 36.20 -27.36
C LYS A 327 -24.56 36.85 -27.88
N GLY A 328 -25.62 36.07 -28.04
CA GLY A 328 -26.94 36.56 -28.46
C GLY A 328 -27.72 37.36 -27.41
N SER A 329 -27.20 37.55 -26.19
CA SER A 329 -27.87 38.31 -25.14
C SER A 329 -26.89 39.10 -24.25
N HIS A 330 -27.30 40.26 -23.75
CA HIS A 330 -26.49 41.07 -22.82
C HIS A 330 -26.09 40.32 -21.54
N VAL A 331 -26.97 39.45 -21.04
CA VAL A 331 -26.70 38.62 -19.86
C VAL A 331 -25.67 37.53 -20.20
N GLY A 332 -25.76 36.92 -21.39
CA GLY A 332 -24.81 35.91 -21.84
C GLY A 332 -23.42 36.48 -22.13
N GLU A 333 -23.33 37.70 -22.68
CA GLU A 333 -22.04 38.42 -22.81
C GLU A 333 -21.41 38.75 -21.46
N ALA A 334 -22.21 39.19 -20.49
CA ALA A 334 -21.74 39.46 -19.13
C ALA A 334 -21.24 38.17 -18.46
N LEU A 335 -21.93 37.04 -18.66
CA LEU A 335 -21.50 35.72 -18.20
C LEU A 335 -20.20 35.28 -18.89
N LEU A 336 -20.07 35.47 -20.21
CA LEU A 336 -18.84 35.15 -20.95
C LEU A 336 -17.66 35.98 -20.44
N ARG A 337 -17.83 37.29 -20.21
CA ARG A 337 -16.80 38.16 -19.63
C ARG A 337 -16.45 37.76 -18.19
N ALA A 338 -17.44 37.49 -17.35
CA ALA A 338 -17.22 37.02 -15.99
C ALA A 338 -16.48 35.67 -15.99
N SER A 339 -16.82 34.78 -16.93
CA SER A 339 -16.17 33.48 -17.10
C SER A 339 -14.71 33.64 -17.53
N ALA A 340 -14.41 34.54 -18.47
CA ALA A 340 -13.05 34.82 -18.90
C ALA A 340 -12.20 35.40 -17.76
N VAL A 341 -12.75 36.33 -16.97
CA VAL A 341 -12.08 36.90 -15.78
C VAL A 341 -11.88 35.85 -14.68
N LEU A 342 -12.86 34.96 -14.47
CA LEU A 342 -12.72 33.89 -13.48
C LEU A 342 -11.64 32.89 -13.92
N LYS A 343 -11.61 32.54 -15.21
CA LYS A 343 -10.63 31.65 -15.84
C LYS A 343 -9.23 32.27 -15.95
N SER A 344 -9.11 33.60 -15.95
CA SER A 344 -7.81 34.28 -15.88
C SER A 344 -7.29 34.43 -14.45
N ARG A 345 -8.18 34.48 -13.45
CA ARG A 345 -7.81 34.56 -12.01
C ARG A 345 -7.49 33.21 -11.39
N LEU A 346 -8.21 32.17 -11.82
CA LEU A 346 -7.77 30.79 -11.64
C LEU A 346 -6.63 30.62 -12.64
N TYR A 347 -5.37 30.56 -12.23
CA TYR A 347 -4.26 30.34 -13.17
C TYR A 347 -4.39 28.93 -13.78
N VAL A 348 -5.15 28.77 -14.87
CA VAL A 348 -5.46 27.49 -15.51
C VAL A 348 -4.34 27.12 -16.48
N ASP A 349 -3.14 26.84 -15.97
CA ASP A 349 -2.20 26.04 -16.76
C ASP A 349 -2.81 24.61 -16.87
N PRO A 350 -3.04 24.07 -18.08
CA PRO A 350 -3.52 22.71 -18.27
C PRO A 350 -2.68 21.64 -17.55
N ARG A 351 -1.43 21.98 -17.22
CA ARG A 351 -0.50 21.12 -16.47
C ARG A 351 -0.72 21.16 -14.96
N THR A 352 -1.49 22.12 -14.44
CA THR A 352 -1.79 22.18 -13.00
C THR A 352 -2.55 20.93 -12.53
N PRO A 353 -2.29 20.46 -11.30
CA PRO A 353 -3.00 19.30 -10.71
C PRO A 353 -4.49 19.44 -10.71
N PHE A 354 -4.96 20.65 -10.40
CA PHE A 354 -6.36 20.92 -10.20
C PHE A 354 -7.10 20.72 -11.52
N VAL A 355 -6.57 21.25 -12.63
CA VAL A 355 -7.17 21.10 -13.96
C VAL A 355 -7.14 19.64 -14.40
N ARG A 356 -6.01 18.94 -14.25
CA ARG A 356 -5.93 17.48 -14.52
C ARG A 356 -6.92 16.69 -13.66
N ALA A 357 -7.07 17.02 -12.39
CA ALA A 357 -8.01 16.35 -11.49
C ALA A 357 -9.46 16.57 -11.90
N VAL A 358 -9.81 17.80 -12.31
CA VAL A 358 -11.11 18.13 -12.88
C VAL A 358 -11.37 17.30 -14.14
N THR A 359 -10.40 17.18 -15.04
CA THR A 359 -10.49 16.33 -16.24
C THR A 359 -10.75 14.86 -15.92
N TYR A 360 -9.95 14.25 -15.04
CA TYR A 360 -10.17 12.84 -14.67
C TYR A 360 -11.48 12.62 -13.91
N SER A 361 -11.87 13.59 -13.07
CA SER A 361 -13.15 13.52 -12.34
C SER A 361 -14.37 13.64 -13.23
N LEU A 362 -14.27 14.33 -14.38
CA LEU A 362 -15.33 14.41 -15.37
C LEU A 362 -15.67 13.00 -15.89
N TYR A 363 -14.66 12.24 -16.32
CA TYR A 363 -14.86 10.86 -16.79
C TYR A 363 -15.43 9.95 -15.69
N ALA A 364 -14.90 10.06 -14.47
CA ALA A 364 -15.41 9.29 -13.33
C ALA A 364 -16.88 9.64 -13.00
N THR A 365 -17.24 10.93 -13.03
CA THR A 365 -18.59 11.41 -12.74
C THR A 365 -19.57 10.97 -13.82
N LEU A 366 -19.20 11.03 -15.10
CA LEU A 366 -20.00 10.53 -16.21
C LEU A 366 -20.25 9.02 -16.09
N GLY A 367 -19.22 8.25 -15.73
CA GLY A 367 -19.36 6.81 -15.48
C GLY A 367 -20.32 6.50 -14.33
N LEU A 368 -20.21 7.23 -13.20
CA LEU A 368 -21.11 7.08 -12.06
C LEU A 368 -22.54 7.49 -12.39
N MET A 369 -22.74 8.56 -13.17
CA MET A 369 -24.05 8.96 -13.69
C MET A 369 -24.65 7.85 -14.55
N LEU A 370 -23.89 7.27 -15.48
CA LEU A 370 -24.36 6.18 -16.33
C LEU A 370 -24.83 4.97 -15.51
N ILE A 371 -24.03 4.55 -14.52
CA ILE A 371 -24.39 3.46 -13.60
C ILE A 371 -25.66 3.81 -12.82
N ALA A 372 -25.77 5.05 -12.32
CA ALA A 372 -26.95 5.51 -11.60
C ALA A 372 -28.19 5.54 -12.50
N PHE A 373 -28.07 5.93 -13.78
CA PHE A 373 -29.14 5.89 -14.78
C PHE A 373 -29.59 4.46 -15.10
N ILE A 374 -28.65 3.53 -15.28
CA ILE A 374 -28.98 2.10 -15.48
C ILE A 374 -29.76 1.58 -14.27
N LEU A 375 -29.29 1.87 -13.05
CA LEU A 375 -29.98 1.46 -11.83
C LEU A 375 -31.34 2.15 -11.64
N LEU A 376 -31.50 3.37 -12.14
CA LEU A 376 -32.78 4.08 -12.18
C LEU A 376 -33.76 3.36 -13.12
N GLY A 377 -33.32 3.03 -14.33
CA GLY A 377 -34.10 2.28 -15.32
C GLY A 377 -34.51 0.89 -14.81
N LEU A 378 -33.62 0.22 -14.08
CA LEU A 378 -33.90 -1.05 -13.40
C LEU A 378 -34.74 -0.92 -12.12
N ARG A 379 -35.24 0.29 -11.78
CA ARG A 379 -35.99 0.62 -10.54
C ARG A 379 -35.28 0.21 -9.25
N ARG A 380 -33.95 0.09 -9.28
CA ARG A 380 -33.10 -0.35 -8.18
C ARG A 380 -32.36 0.81 -7.52
N LEU A 381 -32.57 2.04 -7.95
CA LEU A 381 -31.88 3.20 -7.39
C LEU A 381 -32.58 3.72 -6.13
N SER A 382 -32.05 3.40 -4.95
CA SER A 382 -32.49 3.96 -3.65
C SER A 382 -31.78 5.29 -3.36
N ALA A 383 -32.35 6.14 -2.49
CA ALA A 383 -31.70 7.41 -2.10
C ALA A 383 -30.32 7.19 -1.45
N GLN A 384 -30.19 6.09 -0.71
CA GLN A 384 -28.92 5.66 -0.13
C GLN A 384 -27.88 5.28 -1.20
N ARG A 385 -28.29 4.66 -2.32
CA ARG A 385 -27.41 4.33 -3.45
C ARG A 385 -26.96 5.58 -4.20
N VAL A 386 -27.86 6.52 -4.45
CA VAL A 386 -27.51 7.80 -5.09
C VAL A 386 -26.50 8.58 -4.26
N MET A 387 -26.74 8.67 -2.95
CA MET A 387 -25.80 9.35 -2.06
C MET A 387 -24.46 8.61 -1.97
N GLY A 388 -24.47 7.27 -1.98
CA GLY A 388 -23.25 6.47 -2.06
C GLY A 388 -22.42 6.80 -3.29
N PHE A 389 -23.05 6.91 -4.47
CA PHE A 389 -22.36 7.33 -5.69
C PHE A 389 -21.90 8.78 -5.64
N LEU A 390 -22.69 9.70 -5.08
CA LEU A 390 -22.28 11.10 -4.93
C LEU A 390 -21.00 11.22 -4.07
N MET A 391 -20.97 10.47 -2.97
CA MET A 391 -19.80 10.42 -2.09
C MET A 391 -18.61 9.74 -2.76
N LEU A 392 -18.84 8.69 -3.55
CA LEU A 392 -17.79 8.07 -4.36
C LEU A 392 -17.22 9.04 -5.40
N SER A 393 -18.06 9.89 -6.02
CA SER A 393 -17.59 10.92 -6.95
C SER A 393 -16.76 12.00 -6.25
N LEU A 394 -17.17 12.44 -5.07
CA LEU A 394 -16.45 13.45 -4.28
C LEU A 394 -15.13 12.91 -3.73
N ALA A 395 -15.16 11.71 -3.13
CA ALA A 395 -13.97 11.03 -2.64
C ALA A 395 -12.99 10.71 -3.78
N GLY A 396 -13.51 10.28 -4.94
CA GLY A 396 -12.73 10.09 -6.16
C GLY A 396 -12.06 11.39 -6.61
N PHE A 397 -12.78 12.50 -6.66
CA PHE A 397 -12.22 13.81 -7.00
C PHE A 397 -11.12 14.25 -6.01
N VAL A 398 -11.38 14.16 -4.69
CA VAL A 398 -10.40 14.55 -3.66
C VAL A 398 -9.17 13.64 -3.70
N ALA A 399 -9.34 12.34 -3.94
CA ALA A 399 -8.22 11.41 -4.07
C ALA A 399 -7.37 11.73 -5.32
N ILE A 400 -8.01 11.94 -6.48
CA ILE A 400 -7.34 12.31 -7.72
C ILE A 400 -6.62 13.66 -7.57
N TRP A 401 -7.30 14.66 -7.02
CA TRP A 401 -6.72 15.99 -6.81
C TRP A 401 -5.59 15.97 -5.79
N GLY A 402 -5.75 15.27 -4.66
CA GLY A 402 -4.69 15.08 -3.68
C GLY A 402 -3.48 14.38 -4.28
N THR A 403 -3.69 13.35 -5.10
CA THR A 403 -2.61 12.60 -5.77
C THR A 403 -1.86 13.47 -6.77
N LEU A 404 -2.57 14.17 -7.64
CA LEU A 404 -1.96 15.08 -8.62
C LEU A 404 -1.34 16.31 -7.94
N GLY A 405 -1.92 16.77 -6.84
CA GLY A 405 -1.43 17.88 -6.02
C GLY A 405 -0.10 17.52 -5.39
N LEU A 406 -0.03 16.33 -4.77
CA LEU A 406 1.22 15.72 -4.30
C LEU A 406 2.21 15.57 -5.46
N GLU A 407 1.81 15.00 -6.59
CA GLU A 407 2.69 14.85 -7.77
C GLU A 407 3.28 16.20 -8.20
N SER A 408 2.46 17.25 -8.33
CA SER A 408 2.98 18.56 -8.70
C SER A 408 3.82 19.24 -7.64
N ALA A 409 3.45 19.15 -6.36
CA ALA A 409 4.23 19.71 -5.27
C ALA A 409 5.60 19.03 -5.24
N MET A 410 5.65 17.74 -5.55
CA MET A 410 6.88 16.95 -5.64
C MET A 410 7.68 17.19 -6.93
N VAL A 411 7.05 17.68 -8.01
CA VAL A 411 7.70 18.07 -9.27
C VAL A 411 8.18 19.53 -9.24
N SER A 412 7.43 20.43 -8.61
CA SER A 412 7.76 21.85 -8.44
C SER A 412 8.75 22.08 -7.31
N ALA A 413 8.79 21.20 -6.29
CA ALA A 413 9.79 21.22 -5.23
C ALA A 413 11.15 20.66 -5.67
N ARG A 414 11.65 21.04 -6.86
CA ARG A 414 13.07 20.83 -7.20
C ARG A 414 14.03 21.58 -6.26
N GLU A 415 13.52 22.46 -5.37
CA GLU A 415 14.35 23.35 -4.54
C GLU A 415 14.17 23.22 -3.01
N GLU A 416 13.08 22.63 -2.45
CA GLU A 416 12.79 22.74 -1.00
C GLU A 416 12.18 21.50 -0.29
N VAL A 417 12.40 20.27 -0.76
CA VAL A 417 11.80 19.06 -0.10
C VAL A 417 12.38 18.78 1.30
N GLY A 418 13.58 19.29 1.61
CA GLY A 418 14.24 19.14 2.90
C GLY A 418 13.74 20.07 4.02
N GLY A 419 12.64 20.82 3.81
CA GLY A 419 12.14 21.81 4.76
C GLY A 419 11.56 21.23 6.06
N PHE A 420 11.69 21.99 7.15
CA PHE A 420 11.19 21.64 8.49
C PHE A 420 9.70 21.23 8.51
N TRP A 421 8.84 22.06 7.93
CA TRP A 421 7.39 21.85 7.94
C TRP A 421 6.96 20.62 7.13
N PRO A 422 7.41 20.43 5.87
CA PRO A 422 7.16 19.21 5.11
C PRO A 422 7.61 17.93 5.85
N MET A 423 8.81 17.90 6.42
CA MET A 423 9.31 16.73 7.15
C MET A 423 8.50 16.41 8.41
N LEU A 424 8.16 17.43 9.20
CA LEU A 424 7.37 17.25 10.42
C LEU A 424 5.94 16.78 10.11
N ILE A 425 5.30 17.38 9.10
CA ILE A 425 3.94 17.01 8.69
C ILE A 425 3.93 15.60 8.12
N LEU A 426 4.94 15.23 7.32
CA LEU A 426 5.02 13.91 6.72
C LEU A 426 5.30 12.84 7.78
N LEU A 427 6.44 12.91 8.48
CA LEU A 427 6.81 11.87 9.47
C LEU A 427 5.87 11.84 10.67
N GLY A 428 5.48 13.02 11.20
CA GLY A 428 4.53 13.13 12.30
C GLY A 428 3.12 12.73 11.91
N GLY A 429 2.67 13.11 10.70
CA GLY A 429 1.37 12.71 10.15
C GLY A 429 1.29 11.22 9.88
N ILE A 430 2.33 10.63 9.30
CA ILE A 430 2.45 9.17 9.10
C ILE A 430 2.39 8.47 10.46
N PHE A 431 3.25 8.86 11.40
CA PHE A 431 3.28 8.27 12.74
C PHE A 431 1.91 8.33 13.42
N TRP A 432 1.25 9.49 13.38
CA TRP A 432 -0.06 9.67 14.00
C TRP A 432 -1.13 8.81 13.33
N GLN A 433 -1.18 8.77 12.00
CA GLN A 433 -2.11 7.90 11.28
C GLN A 433 -1.85 6.43 11.59
N VAL A 434 -0.59 6.00 11.65
CA VAL A 434 -0.21 4.64 12.04
C VAL A 434 -0.77 4.28 13.41
N LEU A 435 -0.66 5.18 14.40
CA LEU A 435 -1.18 4.94 15.76
C LEU A 435 -2.70 4.76 15.79
N LYS A 436 -3.45 5.52 15.00
CA LYS A 436 -4.92 5.46 14.98
C LYS A 436 -5.45 4.11 14.55
N VAL A 437 -4.85 3.54 13.51
CA VAL A 437 -5.39 2.34 12.87
C VAL A 437 -4.82 1.06 13.49
N SER A 438 -3.76 1.18 14.32
CA SER A 438 -3.03 0.05 14.90
C SER A 438 -3.42 -0.32 16.33
N SER A 439 -4.57 0.15 16.84
CA SER A 439 -5.03 -0.17 18.20
C SER A 439 -5.04 -1.68 18.49
N ASP A 440 -5.50 -2.49 17.53
CA ASP A 440 -5.55 -3.95 17.66
C ASP A 440 -4.16 -4.63 17.55
N LEU A 441 -3.21 -3.94 16.92
CA LEU A 441 -1.83 -4.37 16.84
C LEU A 441 -1.08 -4.11 18.14
N VAL A 442 -1.51 -3.20 19.02
CA VAL A 442 -0.84 -2.96 20.31
C VAL A 442 -1.51 -3.73 21.46
N VAL A 443 -2.84 -3.90 21.42
CA VAL A 443 -3.61 -4.50 22.52
C VAL A 443 -3.49 -6.05 22.60
N GLY A 444 -3.03 -6.72 21.54
CA GLY A 444 -3.11 -8.19 21.41
C GLY A 444 -1.90 -9.04 21.83
N GLY A 445 -1.00 -8.55 22.70
CA GLY A 445 0.06 -9.37 23.34
C GLY A 445 1.52 -8.89 23.18
N ARG A 446 2.43 -9.36 24.05
CA ARG A 446 3.81 -8.80 24.24
C ARG A 446 4.69 -8.66 22.98
N GLY A 447 4.53 -9.52 21.97
CA GLY A 447 5.32 -9.46 20.73
C GLY A 447 4.80 -8.46 19.69
N ARG A 448 3.54 -8.01 19.79
CA ARG A 448 2.96 -7.11 18.80
C ARG A 448 3.48 -5.65 18.90
N PRO A 449 3.60 -5.06 20.11
CA PRO A 449 4.21 -3.74 20.28
C PRO A 449 5.62 -3.64 19.70
N LEU A 450 6.44 -4.68 19.88
CA LEU A 450 7.81 -4.71 19.36
C LEU A 450 7.85 -4.74 17.84
N LEU A 451 7.00 -5.54 17.19
CA LEU A 451 6.87 -5.54 15.72
C LEU A 451 6.45 -4.17 15.20
N PHE A 452 5.51 -3.52 15.90
CA PHE A 452 5.01 -2.21 15.54
C PHE A 452 6.10 -1.12 15.65
N LEU A 453 6.82 -1.08 16.77
CA LEU A 453 7.95 -0.17 16.96
C LEU A 453 9.07 -0.41 15.95
N GLY A 454 9.40 -1.67 15.69
CA GLY A 454 10.43 -2.02 14.71
C GLY A 454 10.06 -1.58 13.29
N PHE A 455 8.80 -1.72 12.91
CA PHE A 455 8.29 -1.25 11.63
C PHE A 455 8.39 0.28 11.49
N LEU A 456 7.98 1.01 12.53
CA LEU A 456 8.06 2.47 12.54
C LEU A 456 9.50 2.99 12.43
N LEU A 457 10.44 2.38 13.14
CA LEU A 457 11.86 2.74 13.10
C LEU A 457 12.51 2.48 11.72
N ILE A 458 12.13 1.39 11.06
CA ILE A 458 12.58 1.14 9.68
C ILE A 458 11.97 2.18 8.73
N LEU A 459 10.68 2.49 8.88
CA LEU A 459 10.00 3.46 8.04
C LEU A 459 10.59 4.87 8.19
N GLY A 460 10.84 5.32 9.42
CA GLY A 460 11.43 6.63 9.64
C GLY A 460 12.88 6.71 9.17
N GLY A 461 13.70 5.66 9.36
CA GLY A 461 15.07 5.61 8.85
C GLY A 461 15.13 5.67 7.32
N ILE A 462 14.27 4.90 6.64
CA ILE A 462 14.14 4.96 5.18
C ILE A 462 13.67 6.35 4.73
N SER A 463 12.64 6.88 5.38
CA SER A 463 12.07 8.19 5.03
C SER A 463 13.08 9.31 5.23
N LEU A 464 13.87 9.27 6.30
CA LEU A 464 14.90 10.26 6.60
C LEU A 464 15.96 10.33 5.49
N LEU A 465 16.51 9.19 5.05
CA LEU A 465 17.50 9.19 3.97
C LEU A 465 16.89 9.57 2.63
N GLU A 466 15.78 8.95 2.25
CA GLU A 466 15.22 9.06 0.90
C GLU A 466 14.62 10.44 0.61
N LEU A 467 14.07 11.13 1.63
CA LEU A 467 13.60 12.50 1.49
C LEU A 467 14.75 13.49 1.29
N TRP A 468 15.87 13.30 2.00
CA TRP A 468 17.08 14.12 1.85
C TRP A 468 17.83 13.84 0.56
N ALA A 469 17.83 12.57 0.12
CA ALA A 469 18.42 12.14 -1.13
C ALA A 469 17.69 12.68 -2.38
N ASP A 470 16.62 13.47 -2.19
CA ASP A 470 15.78 14.07 -3.22
C ASP A 470 15.31 13.06 -4.29
N ARG A 471 15.13 11.80 -3.89
CA ARG A 471 14.86 10.75 -4.86
C ARG A 471 13.44 10.86 -5.39
N VAL A 472 13.35 11.33 -6.63
CA VAL A 472 12.10 11.38 -7.43
C VAL A 472 11.37 10.04 -7.39
N TRP A 473 12.09 8.92 -7.44
CA TRP A 473 11.50 7.58 -7.38
C TRP A 473 10.88 7.24 -6.03
N PHE A 474 11.49 7.62 -4.91
CA PHE A 474 10.88 7.44 -3.59
C PHE A 474 9.61 8.28 -3.45
N ARG A 475 9.64 9.53 -3.89
CA ARG A 475 8.46 10.43 -3.90
C ARG A 475 7.33 9.87 -4.76
N LEU A 476 7.67 9.40 -5.96
CA LEU A 476 6.72 8.75 -6.88
C LEU A 476 6.16 7.45 -6.29
N GLN A 477 6.98 6.64 -5.61
CA GLN A 477 6.49 5.43 -4.96
C GLN A 477 5.59 5.74 -3.75
N LEU A 478 5.88 6.80 -2.99
CA LEU A 478 5.05 7.21 -1.85
C LEU A 478 3.64 7.61 -2.29
N SER A 479 3.52 8.44 -3.33
CA SER A 479 2.23 8.85 -3.91
C SER A 479 1.54 7.71 -4.67
N ALA A 480 2.29 6.94 -5.46
CA ALA A 480 1.76 5.80 -6.20
C ALA A 480 1.24 4.72 -5.26
N ASN A 481 1.99 4.34 -4.23
CA ASN A 481 1.56 3.27 -3.32
C ASN A 481 0.27 3.66 -2.58
N MET A 482 0.06 4.93 -2.21
CA MET A 482 -1.20 5.36 -1.62
C MET A 482 -2.39 5.22 -2.60
N LEU A 483 -2.22 5.65 -3.85
CA LEU A 483 -3.23 5.51 -4.91
C LEU A 483 -3.53 4.03 -5.20
N ILE A 484 -2.47 3.24 -5.32
CA ILE A 484 -2.56 1.80 -5.55
C ILE A 484 -3.28 1.11 -4.38
N GLY A 485 -3.05 1.56 -3.14
CA GLY A 485 -3.77 1.09 -1.95
C GLY A 485 -5.26 1.34 -2.04
N LEU A 486 -5.61 2.55 -2.44
CA LEU A 486 -6.98 2.96 -2.70
C LEU A 486 -7.62 2.11 -3.80
N VAL A 487 -6.90 1.80 -4.88
CA VAL A 487 -7.44 1.02 -6.01
C VAL A 487 -7.49 -0.49 -5.75
N TYR A 488 -6.44 -1.10 -5.22
CA TYR A 488 -6.38 -2.57 -5.05
C TYR A 488 -7.00 -3.08 -3.76
N LEU A 489 -6.99 -2.31 -2.68
CA LEU A 489 -7.54 -2.74 -1.40
C LEU A 489 -8.77 -1.92 -1.03
N GLY A 490 -8.66 -0.61 -1.15
CA GLY A 490 -9.69 0.34 -0.75
C GLY A 490 -11.02 0.19 -1.46
N ILE A 491 -11.06 0.38 -2.78
CA ILE A 491 -12.27 0.29 -3.60
C ILE A 491 -12.89 -1.11 -3.49
N PRO A 492 -12.14 -2.23 -3.65
CA PRO A 492 -12.67 -3.57 -3.46
C PRO A 492 -13.25 -3.79 -2.06
N TYR A 493 -12.58 -3.32 -1.01
CA TYR A 493 -13.07 -3.44 0.37
C TYR A 493 -14.34 -2.64 0.61
N VAL A 494 -14.41 -1.39 0.13
CA VAL A 494 -15.61 -0.55 0.25
C VAL A 494 -16.78 -1.17 -0.53
N LEU A 495 -16.53 -1.65 -1.75
CA LEU A 495 -17.52 -2.35 -2.55
C LEU A 495 -18.01 -3.60 -1.82
N TYR A 496 -17.10 -4.44 -1.33
CA TYR A 496 -17.40 -5.65 -0.58
C TYR A 496 -18.24 -5.37 0.68
N LEU A 497 -17.88 -4.34 1.46
CA LEU A 497 -18.64 -3.91 2.63
C LEU A 497 -20.00 -3.27 2.29
N ALA A 498 -20.10 -2.59 1.15
CA ALA A 498 -21.36 -2.07 0.64
C ALA A 498 -22.26 -3.23 0.21
N PHE A 499 -21.72 -4.23 -0.48
CA PHE A 499 -22.41 -5.47 -0.84
C PHE A 499 -22.94 -6.21 0.40
N TYR A 500 -22.11 -6.39 1.43
CA TYR A 500 -22.51 -6.96 2.72
C TYR A 500 -23.75 -6.26 3.31
N LYS A 501 -23.66 -4.94 3.49
CA LYS A 501 -24.74 -4.16 4.11
C LYS A 501 -26.00 -4.11 3.25
N TRP A 502 -25.88 -4.15 1.92
CA TRP A 502 -27.00 -3.95 1.00
C TRP A 502 -27.75 -5.23 0.63
N ARG A 503 -27.07 -6.39 0.61
CA ARG A 503 -27.68 -7.67 0.23
C ARG A 503 -27.83 -8.66 1.39
N ARG A 504 -27.38 -8.33 2.60
CA ARG A 504 -27.24 -9.30 3.71
C ARG A 504 -26.39 -10.51 3.28
N TYR A 505 -25.43 -10.26 2.41
CA TYR A 505 -24.49 -11.26 1.90
C TYR A 505 -23.55 -11.69 3.02
N THR A 506 -23.30 -13.00 3.17
CA THR A 506 -22.38 -13.52 4.19
C THR A 506 -20.93 -13.31 3.76
N PRO A 507 -20.09 -12.67 4.58
CA PRO A 507 -18.73 -12.34 4.18
C PRO A 507 -17.86 -13.60 4.16
N ILE A 508 -17.19 -13.84 3.02
CA ILE A 508 -16.04 -14.74 2.89
C ILE A 508 -14.98 -14.44 3.96
N ALA A 509 -14.36 -15.50 4.49
CA ALA A 509 -13.34 -15.38 5.52
C ALA A 509 -12.11 -14.58 5.03
N PRO A 510 -11.61 -13.59 5.79
CA PRO A 510 -10.45 -12.78 5.39
C PRO A 510 -9.18 -13.59 5.11
N ALA A 511 -9.02 -14.74 5.78
CA ALA A 511 -7.88 -15.63 5.57
C ALA A 511 -7.87 -16.25 4.17
N GLU A 512 -9.04 -16.59 3.62
CA GLU A 512 -9.17 -17.13 2.27
C GLU A 512 -8.87 -16.06 1.22
N LEU A 513 -9.36 -14.83 1.43
CA LEU A 513 -9.06 -13.70 0.56
C LEU A 513 -7.57 -13.36 0.56
N LEU A 514 -6.91 -13.35 1.72
CA LEU A 514 -5.46 -13.13 1.83
C LEU A 514 -4.66 -14.22 1.11
N LEU A 515 -5.06 -15.49 1.26
CA LEU A 515 -4.42 -16.60 0.56
C LEU A 515 -4.56 -16.44 -0.96
N LEU A 516 -5.77 -16.15 -1.45
CA LEU A 516 -6.03 -15.95 -2.87
C LEU A 516 -5.27 -14.75 -3.43
N PHE A 517 -5.19 -13.64 -2.69
CA PHE A 517 -4.39 -12.49 -3.09
C PHE A 517 -2.90 -12.87 -3.23
N ALA A 518 -2.34 -13.59 -2.27
CA ALA A 518 -0.94 -14.06 -2.31
C ALA A 518 -0.69 -15.04 -3.47
N LEU A 519 -1.61 -15.98 -3.72
CA LEU A 519 -1.53 -16.89 -4.86
C LEU A 519 -1.70 -16.14 -6.20
N GLY A 520 -2.48 -15.06 -6.21
CA GLY A 520 -2.58 -14.12 -7.31
C GLY A 520 -1.25 -13.46 -7.63
N MET A 521 -0.55 -12.94 -6.61
CA MET A 521 0.80 -12.40 -6.76
C MET A 521 1.77 -13.44 -7.35
N LEU A 522 1.72 -14.68 -6.87
CA LEU A 522 2.56 -15.76 -7.41
C LEU A 522 2.23 -16.12 -8.86
N SER A 523 0.96 -16.00 -9.28
CA SER A 523 0.55 -16.25 -10.66
C SER A 523 1.14 -15.25 -11.68
N ALA A 524 1.63 -14.09 -11.22
CA ALA A 524 2.31 -13.13 -12.07
C ALA A 524 3.73 -13.57 -12.46
N ILE A 525 4.38 -14.42 -11.66
CA ILE A 525 5.75 -14.88 -11.93
C ILE A 525 5.82 -15.63 -13.27
N PRO A 526 5.02 -16.69 -13.55
CA PRO A 526 5.03 -17.35 -14.85
C PRO A 526 4.66 -16.40 -16.00
N ALA A 527 3.68 -15.52 -15.81
CA ALA A 527 3.21 -14.60 -16.84
C ALA A 527 4.31 -13.64 -17.32
N LEU A 528 5.09 -13.11 -16.37
CA LEU A 528 6.26 -12.28 -16.68
C LEU A 528 7.40 -13.09 -17.32
N LEU A 529 7.55 -14.39 -17.01
CA LEU A 529 8.55 -15.25 -17.64
C LEU A 529 8.26 -15.53 -19.12
N VAL A 530 6.99 -15.70 -19.45
CA VAL A 530 6.52 -16.03 -20.82
C VAL A 530 6.20 -14.77 -21.63
N LYS A 531 6.18 -13.59 -21.00
CA LYS A 531 5.75 -12.30 -21.58
C LYS A 531 4.31 -12.29 -22.09
N GLU A 532 3.45 -13.09 -21.48
CA GLU A 532 2.08 -13.25 -21.93
C GLU A 532 1.16 -13.38 -20.72
N ALA A 533 0.09 -12.59 -20.65
CA ALA A 533 -0.88 -12.70 -19.55
C ALA A 533 -2.10 -13.55 -19.91
N PHE A 534 -2.30 -13.93 -21.17
CA PHE A 534 -3.53 -14.61 -21.60
C PHE A 534 -3.73 -16.00 -20.97
N PHE A 535 -2.66 -16.66 -20.53
CA PHE A 535 -2.73 -17.97 -19.88
C PHE A 535 -2.94 -17.90 -18.37
N VAL A 536 -2.89 -16.71 -17.76
CA VAL A 536 -3.07 -16.50 -16.32
C VAL A 536 -4.42 -17.04 -15.80
N PRO A 537 -5.55 -16.94 -16.53
CA PRO A 537 -6.81 -17.57 -16.13
C PRO A 537 -6.73 -19.09 -15.96
N LEU A 538 -5.82 -19.79 -16.64
CA LEU A 538 -5.56 -21.22 -16.42
C LEU A 538 -4.87 -21.47 -15.07
N LEU A 539 -3.95 -20.58 -14.68
CA LEU A 539 -3.34 -20.62 -13.35
C LEU A 539 -4.38 -20.36 -12.27
N TRP A 540 -5.26 -19.37 -12.46
CA TRP A 540 -6.35 -19.08 -11.54
C TRP A 540 -7.33 -20.25 -11.42
N LEU A 541 -7.64 -20.94 -12.53
CA LEU A 541 -8.42 -22.18 -12.50
C LEU A 541 -7.76 -23.22 -11.58
N GLY A 542 -6.47 -23.49 -11.75
CA GLY A 542 -5.72 -24.42 -10.91
C GLY A 542 -5.74 -24.02 -9.42
N ILE A 543 -5.53 -22.74 -9.14
CA ILE A 543 -5.56 -22.19 -7.78
C ILE A 543 -6.95 -22.38 -7.14
N VAL A 544 -8.02 -22.00 -7.83
CA VAL A 544 -9.39 -22.11 -7.31
C VAL A 544 -9.76 -23.57 -7.06
N LEU A 545 -9.49 -24.46 -8.02
CA LEU A 545 -9.75 -25.90 -7.88
C LEU A 545 -8.98 -26.51 -6.70
N GLY A 546 -7.75 -26.05 -6.46
CA GLY A 546 -6.90 -26.52 -5.36
C GLY A 546 -7.22 -25.92 -3.99
N THR A 547 -7.99 -24.82 -3.92
CA THR A 547 -8.26 -24.08 -2.67
C THR A 547 -9.75 -24.00 -2.35
N VAL A 548 -10.41 -22.94 -2.81
CA VAL A 548 -11.77 -22.55 -2.39
C VAL A 548 -12.88 -23.33 -3.12
N TRP A 549 -12.58 -24.06 -4.19
CA TRP A 549 -13.60 -24.82 -4.93
C TRP A 549 -14.31 -25.89 -4.10
N ARG A 550 -13.58 -26.55 -3.18
CA ARG A 550 -14.12 -27.62 -2.32
C ARG A 550 -14.56 -27.13 -0.95
N SER A 551 -13.93 -26.08 -0.44
CA SER A 551 -14.04 -25.67 0.97
C SER A 551 -14.62 -24.26 1.17
N GLY A 552 -14.62 -23.44 0.12
CA GLY A 552 -15.15 -22.08 0.18
C GLY A 552 -16.68 -22.04 0.09
N ALA A 553 -17.25 -20.92 0.52
CA ALA A 553 -18.67 -20.62 0.31
C ALA A 553 -18.93 -20.35 -1.18
N TRP A 554 -19.94 -21.01 -1.77
CA TRP A 554 -20.41 -20.82 -3.15
C TRP A 554 -21.94 -20.68 -3.18
N ASP A 555 -22.47 -20.05 -2.13
CA ASP A 555 -23.89 -19.93 -1.89
C ASP A 555 -24.51 -18.79 -2.72
N ASP A 556 -23.73 -17.76 -3.07
CA ASP A 556 -24.17 -16.60 -3.86
C ASP A 556 -23.27 -16.39 -5.10
N PRO A 557 -23.82 -15.94 -6.25
CA PRO A 557 -23.05 -15.64 -7.46
C PRO A 557 -21.87 -14.68 -7.26
N TRP A 558 -21.92 -13.83 -6.23
CA TRP A 558 -20.83 -12.93 -5.90
C TRP A 558 -19.64 -13.63 -5.25
N ASP A 559 -19.80 -14.83 -4.67
CA ASP A 559 -18.70 -15.59 -4.06
C ASP A 559 -17.58 -15.85 -5.07
N GLY A 560 -17.96 -16.40 -6.23
CA GLY A 560 -17.05 -16.67 -7.32
C GLY A 560 -16.39 -15.40 -7.85
N VAL A 561 -17.13 -14.30 -7.97
CA VAL A 561 -16.59 -13.01 -8.40
C VAL A 561 -15.56 -12.50 -7.39
N VAL A 562 -15.87 -12.52 -6.09
CA VAL A 562 -14.96 -12.03 -5.05
C VAL A 562 -13.68 -12.86 -4.99
N TYR A 563 -13.75 -14.20 -5.07
CA TYR A 563 -12.55 -15.05 -5.08
C TYR A 563 -11.63 -14.73 -6.26
N LEU A 564 -12.17 -14.71 -7.49
CA LEU A 564 -11.36 -14.51 -8.69
C LEU A 564 -10.89 -13.05 -8.81
N THR A 565 -11.68 -12.06 -8.41
CA THR A 565 -11.22 -10.67 -8.40
C THR A 565 -10.09 -10.47 -7.39
N THR A 566 -10.11 -11.17 -6.26
CA THR A 566 -9.00 -11.12 -5.29
C THR A 566 -7.70 -11.69 -5.87
N LEU A 567 -7.79 -12.80 -6.63
CA LEU A 567 -6.67 -13.34 -7.39
C LEU A 567 -6.14 -12.35 -8.44
N ALA A 568 -7.04 -11.75 -9.21
CA ALA A 568 -6.69 -10.77 -10.23
C ALA A 568 -6.00 -9.55 -9.64
N LEU A 569 -6.49 -9.01 -8.52
CA LEU A 569 -5.85 -7.88 -7.85
C LEU A 569 -4.44 -8.24 -7.39
N GLY A 570 -4.24 -9.40 -6.76
CA GLY A 570 -2.91 -9.89 -6.39
C GLY A 570 -1.97 -10.02 -7.60
N PHE A 571 -2.49 -10.55 -8.71
CA PHE A 571 -1.76 -10.64 -9.98
C PHE A 571 -1.34 -9.25 -10.48
N VAL A 572 -2.27 -8.30 -10.64
CA VAL A 572 -1.97 -6.96 -11.17
C VAL A 572 -0.96 -6.23 -10.28
N VAL A 573 -1.05 -6.36 -8.94
CA VAL A 573 -0.10 -5.77 -7.99
C VAL A 573 1.34 -6.23 -8.30
N PHE A 574 1.56 -7.54 -8.36
CA PHE A 574 2.91 -8.07 -8.54
C PHE A 574 3.39 -7.93 -9.99
N TYR A 575 2.49 -8.06 -10.96
CA TYR A 575 2.81 -7.90 -12.37
C TYR A 575 3.27 -6.48 -12.71
N SER A 576 2.57 -5.46 -12.19
CA SER A 576 2.88 -4.05 -12.47
C SER A 576 4.13 -3.56 -11.74
N LYS A 577 4.44 -4.13 -10.57
CA LYS A 577 5.60 -3.76 -9.75
C LYS A 577 6.25 -5.01 -9.16
N PRO A 578 7.04 -5.76 -9.94
CA PRO A 578 7.69 -6.96 -9.45
C PRO A 578 8.69 -6.61 -8.33
N ILE A 579 8.71 -7.42 -7.27
CA ILE A 579 9.62 -7.22 -6.13
C ILE A 579 11.06 -7.47 -6.62
N GLN A 580 11.94 -6.48 -6.42
CA GLN A 580 13.36 -6.60 -6.73
C GLN A 580 14.00 -7.64 -5.80
N LEU A 581 14.58 -8.69 -6.40
CA LEU A 581 15.52 -9.55 -5.71
C LEU A 581 16.88 -8.81 -5.68
N PRO A 582 17.51 -8.66 -4.51
CA PRO A 582 18.70 -7.84 -4.40
C PRO A 582 19.85 -8.34 -5.28
N LEU A 583 20.44 -7.43 -6.07
CA LEU A 583 21.44 -7.70 -7.11
C LEU A 583 22.67 -8.48 -6.62
N ALA A 584 23.07 -8.30 -5.36
CA ALA A 584 24.22 -8.96 -4.74
C ALA A 584 24.13 -10.50 -4.79
N TYR A 585 22.92 -11.06 -4.65
CA TYR A 585 22.68 -12.51 -4.65
C TYR A 585 22.59 -13.07 -6.06
N LEU A 586 22.09 -12.27 -6.99
CA LEU A 586 21.83 -12.67 -8.36
C LEU A 586 23.12 -12.77 -9.18
N MET A 587 24.20 -12.10 -8.77
CA MET A 587 25.52 -12.24 -9.41
C MET A 587 26.05 -13.68 -9.38
N HIS A 588 25.63 -14.49 -8.39
CA HIS A 588 26.01 -15.90 -8.28
C HIS A 588 25.09 -16.82 -9.11
N PHE A 589 23.96 -16.29 -9.59
CA PHE A 589 22.95 -17.02 -10.36
C PHE A 589 22.58 -16.20 -11.62
N PRO A 590 23.41 -16.21 -12.68
CA PRO A 590 23.26 -15.33 -13.83
C PRO A 590 21.87 -15.40 -14.50
N LYS A 591 21.21 -16.56 -14.47
CA LYS A 591 19.82 -16.71 -14.95
C LYS A 591 18.78 -15.98 -14.10
N LEU A 592 18.97 -15.91 -12.78
CA LEU A 592 18.10 -15.14 -11.88
C LEU A 592 18.38 -13.64 -12.01
N LEU A 593 19.63 -13.24 -12.28
CA LEU A 593 19.98 -11.85 -12.58
C LEU A 593 19.30 -11.37 -13.87
N GLU A 594 19.35 -12.20 -14.91
CA GLU A 594 18.64 -11.93 -16.15
C GLU A 594 17.12 -11.82 -15.93
N LEU A 595 16.55 -12.71 -15.11
CA LEU A 595 15.15 -12.66 -14.67
C LEU A 595 14.80 -11.31 -14.01
N SER A 596 15.63 -10.87 -13.06
CA SER A 596 15.44 -9.62 -12.31
C SER A 596 15.52 -8.39 -13.22
N ARG A 597 16.48 -8.38 -14.16
CA ARG A 597 16.57 -7.32 -15.18
C ARG A 597 15.36 -7.32 -16.11
N ARG A 598 14.87 -8.50 -16.52
CA ARG A 598 13.63 -8.63 -17.30
C ARG A 598 12.42 -8.12 -16.51
N TYR A 599 12.34 -8.38 -15.21
CA TYR A 599 11.28 -7.87 -14.34
C TYR A 599 11.31 -6.34 -14.20
N LEU A 600 12.49 -5.75 -14.06
CA LEU A 600 12.66 -4.29 -14.00
C LEU A 600 12.20 -3.59 -15.28
N ALA A 601 12.51 -4.17 -16.44
CA ALA A 601 12.10 -3.64 -17.74
C ALA A 601 10.58 -3.69 -17.97
N ALA A 602 9.87 -4.59 -17.29
CA ALA A 602 8.43 -4.79 -17.40
C ALA A 602 7.60 -3.96 -16.40
N MET A 603 8.21 -3.03 -15.66
CA MET A 603 7.50 -2.21 -14.66
C MET A 603 6.48 -1.29 -15.34
N ILE A 604 5.23 -1.33 -14.87
CA ILE A 604 4.12 -0.52 -15.39
C ILE A 604 3.58 0.34 -14.26
N LEU A 605 3.60 1.66 -14.45
CA LEU A 605 3.20 2.62 -13.42
C LEU A 605 1.71 2.97 -13.51
N PRO A 606 1.02 3.34 -12.41
CA PRO A 606 -0.42 3.60 -12.41
C PRO A 606 -0.89 4.77 -13.29
N TRP A 607 0.00 5.67 -13.68
CA TRP A 607 -0.29 6.76 -14.62
C TRP A 607 -0.15 6.35 -16.09
N ASP A 608 0.43 5.18 -16.37
CA ASP A 608 0.45 4.63 -17.72
C ASP A 608 -0.94 4.11 -18.07
N ALA A 609 -1.44 4.48 -19.26
CA ALA A 609 -2.70 3.91 -19.77
C ALA A 609 -2.67 2.37 -19.77
N ARG A 610 -1.49 1.78 -20.02
CA ARG A 610 -1.22 0.33 -19.98
C ARG A 610 -1.63 -0.30 -18.65
N TRP A 611 -1.42 0.40 -17.54
CA TRP A 611 -1.79 -0.09 -16.21
C TRP A 611 -3.31 -0.21 -16.05
N TRP A 612 -4.05 0.81 -16.51
CA TRP A 612 -5.51 0.80 -16.45
C TRP A 612 -6.11 -0.29 -17.34
N TRP A 613 -5.54 -0.51 -18.51
CA TRP A 613 -5.94 -1.62 -19.38
C TRP A 613 -5.68 -2.99 -18.74
N LEU A 614 -4.52 -3.17 -18.10
CA LEU A 614 -4.19 -4.39 -17.36
C LEU A 614 -5.16 -4.63 -16.20
N LEU A 615 -5.41 -3.61 -15.38
CA LEU A 615 -6.33 -3.69 -14.25
C LEU A 615 -7.75 -4.05 -14.70
N LEU A 616 -8.30 -3.30 -15.67
CA LEU A 616 -9.67 -3.49 -16.14
C LEU A 616 -9.86 -4.85 -16.82
N SER A 617 -8.88 -5.29 -17.60
CA SER A 617 -8.93 -6.59 -18.28
C SER A 617 -8.79 -7.75 -17.29
N ALA A 618 -7.88 -7.68 -16.32
CA ALA A 618 -7.72 -8.71 -15.29
C ALA A 618 -8.96 -8.81 -14.39
N VAL A 619 -9.50 -7.67 -13.92
CA VAL A 619 -10.72 -7.66 -13.10
C VAL A 619 -11.95 -8.12 -13.92
N GLY A 620 -12.05 -7.70 -15.18
CA GLY A 620 -13.11 -8.15 -16.09
C GLY A 620 -13.06 -9.65 -16.34
N ALA A 621 -11.87 -10.18 -16.63
CA ALA A 621 -11.62 -11.60 -16.86
C ALA A 621 -11.98 -12.43 -15.62
N ALA A 622 -11.52 -11.98 -14.45
CA ALA A 622 -11.87 -12.59 -13.17
C ALA A 622 -13.37 -12.55 -12.87
N THR A 623 -14.06 -11.46 -13.21
CA THR A 623 -15.51 -11.35 -12.99
C THR A 623 -16.28 -12.33 -13.86
N ILE A 624 -15.92 -12.45 -15.14
CA ILE A 624 -16.51 -13.42 -16.07
C ILE A 624 -16.25 -14.84 -15.60
N GLN A 625 -14.99 -15.17 -15.30
CA GLN A 625 -14.58 -16.49 -14.86
C GLN A 625 -15.26 -16.87 -13.53
N GLY A 626 -15.25 -15.98 -12.55
CA GLY A 626 -15.84 -16.19 -11.23
C GLY A 626 -17.35 -16.40 -11.29
N TYR A 627 -18.07 -15.62 -12.09
CA TYR A 627 -19.50 -15.80 -12.29
C TYR A 627 -19.85 -17.15 -12.94
N LEU A 628 -19.08 -17.56 -13.95
CA LEU A 628 -19.28 -18.85 -14.63
C LEU A 628 -18.88 -20.03 -13.76
N PHE A 629 -17.85 -19.89 -12.92
CA PHE A 629 -17.45 -20.89 -11.93
C PHE A 629 -18.52 -21.11 -10.87
N PHE A 630 -19.16 -20.04 -10.40
CA PHE A 630 -20.31 -20.16 -9.51
C PHE A 630 -21.44 -20.95 -10.17
N ARG A 631 -21.81 -20.61 -11.42
CA ARG A 631 -22.84 -21.36 -12.15
C ARG A 631 -22.46 -22.82 -12.33
N ALA A 632 -21.20 -23.08 -12.67
CA ALA A 632 -20.68 -24.44 -12.83
C ALA A 632 -20.72 -25.24 -11.53
N HIS A 633 -20.44 -24.61 -10.38
CA HIS A 633 -20.49 -25.27 -9.07
C HIS A 633 -21.88 -25.84 -8.76
N ARG A 634 -22.93 -25.14 -9.19
CA ARG A 634 -24.33 -25.60 -9.04
C ARG A 634 -24.78 -26.66 -10.04
N LEU A 635 -24.02 -26.89 -11.10
CA LEU A 635 -24.33 -27.92 -12.10
C LEU A 635 -23.61 -29.25 -11.77
N ARG A 636 -24.14 -30.35 -12.31
CA ARG A 636 -23.54 -31.69 -12.19
C ARG A 636 -23.15 -32.22 -13.58
N GLY A 637 -22.19 -33.15 -13.61
CA GLY A 637 -21.79 -33.83 -14.85
C GLY A 637 -20.99 -32.97 -15.83
N ARG A 638 -21.17 -33.20 -17.14
CA ARG A 638 -20.36 -32.59 -18.22
C ARG A 638 -20.57 -31.07 -18.35
N GLU A 639 -21.78 -30.59 -18.11
CA GLU A 639 -22.15 -29.17 -18.22
C GLU A 639 -21.36 -28.27 -17.27
N ARG A 640 -21.05 -28.79 -16.07
CA ARG A 640 -20.17 -28.12 -15.10
C ARG A 640 -18.80 -27.82 -15.71
N TRP A 641 -18.15 -28.83 -16.28
CA TRP A 641 -16.81 -28.70 -16.82
C TRP A 641 -16.78 -27.86 -18.08
N LEU A 642 -17.83 -27.92 -18.91
CA LEU A 642 -18.00 -27.02 -20.05
C LEU A 642 -18.03 -25.56 -19.58
N LEU A 643 -18.83 -25.19 -18.58
CA LEU A 643 -18.87 -23.81 -18.07
C LEU A 643 -17.54 -23.36 -17.46
N VAL A 644 -16.81 -24.25 -16.77
CA VAL A 644 -15.47 -23.95 -16.24
C VAL A 644 -14.49 -23.65 -17.38
N LEU A 645 -14.48 -24.48 -18.42
CA LEU A 645 -13.61 -24.30 -19.59
C LEU A 645 -13.99 -23.04 -20.38
N TRP A 646 -15.28 -22.82 -20.63
CA TRP A 646 -15.78 -21.62 -21.30
C TRP A 646 -15.44 -20.35 -20.52
N GLY A 647 -15.63 -20.35 -19.20
CA GLY A 647 -15.28 -19.18 -18.39
C GLY A 647 -13.79 -18.89 -18.39
N THR A 648 -12.95 -19.93 -18.40
CA THR A 648 -11.49 -19.77 -18.50
C THR A 648 -11.06 -19.31 -19.89
N ALA A 649 -11.67 -19.84 -20.95
CA ALA A 649 -11.40 -19.45 -22.33
C ALA A 649 -11.83 -17.99 -22.61
N LEU A 650 -13.01 -17.57 -22.15
CA LEU A 650 -13.49 -16.19 -22.28
C LEU A 650 -12.61 -15.21 -21.51
N ALA A 651 -12.20 -15.57 -20.29
CA ALA A 651 -11.27 -14.78 -19.50
C ALA A 651 -9.90 -14.65 -20.19
N GLY A 652 -9.38 -15.74 -20.75
CA GLY A 652 -8.13 -15.74 -21.52
C GLY A 652 -8.23 -14.92 -22.80
N ALA A 653 -9.35 -15.02 -23.52
CA ALA A 653 -9.61 -14.24 -24.73
C ALA A 653 -9.71 -12.73 -24.43
N LEU A 654 -10.32 -12.34 -23.32
CA LEU A 654 -10.38 -10.93 -22.90
C LEU A 654 -8.97 -10.38 -22.61
N LEU A 655 -8.14 -11.15 -21.89
CA LEU A 655 -6.75 -10.76 -21.64
C LEU A 655 -5.94 -10.72 -22.94
N ALA A 656 -6.09 -11.70 -23.83
CA ALA A 656 -5.41 -11.75 -25.13
C ALA A 656 -5.81 -10.58 -26.03
N LEU A 657 -7.09 -10.19 -26.06
CA LEU A 657 -7.58 -9.06 -26.84
C LEU A 657 -6.92 -7.76 -26.38
N VAL A 658 -6.78 -7.56 -25.07
CA VAL A 658 -6.12 -6.38 -24.50
C VAL A 658 -4.61 -6.43 -24.71
N SER A 659 -3.99 -7.62 -24.66
CA SER A 659 -2.60 -7.81 -25.08
C SER A 659 -2.36 -7.40 -26.53
N PHE A 660 -3.31 -7.76 -27.41
CA PHE A 660 -3.18 -7.60 -28.86
C PHE A 660 -3.52 -6.19 -29.35
N LEU A 661 -4.54 -5.53 -28.78
CA LEU A 661 -4.98 -4.19 -29.20
C LEU A 661 -3.98 -3.07 -28.82
N PHE A 662 -3.13 -3.31 -27.82
CA PHE A 662 -2.13 -2.35 -27.37
C PHE A 662 -0.72 -2.90 -27.64
N VAL A 663 -0.35 -2.99 -28.93
CA VAL A 663 0.79 -3.68 -29.59
C VAL A 663 2.22 -3.44 -29.02
N GLY A 664 2.38 -2.86 -27.83
CA GLY A 664 3.64 -2.82 -27.08
C GLY A 664 3.50 -3.12 -25.58
N VAL A 665 2.49 -3.92 -25.18
CA VAL A 665 2.11 -4.11 -23.76
C VAL A 665 2.79 -5.27 -23.02
N TRP A 666 3.69 -6.07 -23.61
CA TRP A 666 4.39 -7.12 -22.83
C TRP A 666 5.88 -7.27 -23.13
#